data_AF-A0A2V9SEA0-F1
#
_entry.id   AF-A0A2V9SEA0-F1
#
_cell.length_a   1.000
_cell.length_b   1.000
_cell.length_c   1.000
_cell.angle_alpha   90.00
_cell.angle_beta   90.00
_cell.angle_gamma   90.00
#
_symmetry.space_group_name_H-M   'P 1'
#
loop_
_entity.id
_entity.type
_entity.pdbx_description
1 polymer ?
#
loop_
_entity_poly.entity_id
_entity_poly.type
_entity_poly.pdbx_seq_one_letter_code
_entity_poly.pdbx_strand_id
1 'polypeptide(L)'
;MERFYRIRLSSRLRHGLLLFSLLIACSLLSAQTIRVDATPSHVVNTFIPTEALGAGIDRLNASATDKLFTDTVMNQVLTAGWQTVTYRQNTELFVEAWHWNPQGTWSDPGGKGYFVGNPKPGDFVRHSFGYFLPHRGFTRNDGTDAFGYSRITDGDENTYWKSNPYLSKPYTGEEDSNYPQWIVVDLAGNHDINAIRISWSEPYARRYLVQYWTGEDPIKQPTAGTWVTFLGGSVSAGQGGMATLRLASSPMPVRYLRIWMTESSNTCDSHGSSDRRNCVGFAIREIYLGTMSEDGKFYDLIRHTADPDQTTTYCSSVDPWHEPQDINDKRDQVGFDLFYTSGYTRKLPAMVPVSLLYGTPEDSANQIAYLKARGYPMSYIEMGEEPDGQYMLPEDYGALYLQWATALHRVDRTLKLGGPVFQGVNRDIQVWPDAQGRTSWLGRFIAYLKAHNRLNDLAFVSFEHYPYEPCKIQWSSLYDEPTLISHILQVWRDDGVPPNVPMLITELNIAWNTGESFVDTFGALWLADFAGAFFTAGGDGLYYFHYVPSGVHSGCGNSMGTFGMFTMNKDFQIKQHTSQYFASQLITQEWVQPGNGSHKIFPAASDISDPAGHVLVTAYAVLRPDKQWALMFVNKDQQNAHSVKINFEDGERTRHFAGSVDMIAFGSEQYQWHPSPTGGSAEPDGPALKSRISADAKTTYTLPKASVVIFRGSVQD
;
A
#
# COMPACT_ATOMS: atom_id res chain seq x y z
N MET A 1 3.19 3.87 -78.87
CA MET A 1 2.74 2.70 -79.64
C MET A 1 1.90 1.86 -78.69
N GLU A 2 0.62 1.73 -79.00
CA GLU A 2 -0.43 1.09 -78.18
C GLU A 2 -0.10 -0.35 -77.79
N ARG A 3 -0.60 -0.79 -76.62
CA ARG A 3 -1.45 -2.01 -76.53
C ARG A 3 -2.11 -2.13 -75.16
N PHE A 4 -3.43 -1.93 -75.16
CA PHE A 4 -4.35 -2.36 -74.11
C PHE A 4 -4.42 -3.90 -74.06
N TYR A 5 -4.33 -4.49 -72.87
CA TYR A 5 -4.85 -5.84 -72.60
C TYR A 5 -6.05 -5.73 -71.64
N ARG A 6 -7.26 -5.87 -72.18
CA ARG A 6 -8.48 -6.12 -71.40
C ARG A 6 -8.50 -7.59 -70.99
N ILE A 7 -8.26 -7.87 -69.71
CA ILE A 7 -8.56 -9.18 -69.13
C ILE A 7 -10.05 -9.22 -68.78
N ARG A 8 -10.84 -9.95 -69.57
CA ARG A 8 -12.22 -10.32 -69.22
C ARG A 8 -12.17 -11.43 -68.18
N LEU A 9 -12.40 -11.10 -66.90
CA LEU A 9 -12.78 -12.10 -65.90
C LEU A 9 -14.12 -12.73 -66.30
N SER A 10 -14.17 -14.06 -66.34
CA SER A 10 -15.40 -14.82 -66.61
C SER A 10 -16.45 -14.55 -65.52
N SER A 11 -17.73 -14.56 -65.89
CA SER A 11 -18.83 -14.26 -64.95
C SER A 11 -18.83 -15.20 -63.74
N ARG A 12 -18.33 -16.45 -63.87
CA ARG A 12 -18.23 -17.41 -62.76
C ARG A 12 -17.20 -17.02 -61.70
N LEU A 13 -16.08 -16.38 -62.07
CA LEU A 13 -15.08 -15.91 -61.09
C LEU A 13 -15.58 -14.66 -60.33
N ARG A 14 -16.37 -13.80 -60.98
CA ARG A 14 -17.00 -12.63 -60.33
C ARG A 14 -18.07 -13.04 -59.32
N HIS A 15 -18.85 -14.09 -59.60
CA HIS A 15 -19.82 -14.61 -58.63
C HIS A 15 -19.13 -15.35 -57.47
N GLY A 16 -18.03 -16.07 -57.73
CA GLY A 16 -17.22 -16.72 -56.69
C GLY A 16 -16.53 -15.73 -55.74
N LEU A 17 -15.94 -14.65 -56.27
CA LEU A 17 -15.37 -13.58 -55.42
C LEU A 17 -16.45 -12.80 -54.68
N LEU A 18 -17.60 -12.49 -55.28
CA LEU A 18 -18.69 -11.82 -54.57
C LEU A 18 -19.30 -12.69 -53.46
N LEU A 19 -19.44 -14.01 -53.66
CA LEU A 19 -19.89 -14.94 -52.62
C LEU A 19 -18.86 -15.12 -51.51
N PHE A 20 -17.56 -15.12 -51.83
CA PHE A 20 -16.48 -15.18 -50.82
C PHE A 20 -16.35 -13.87 -50.04
N SER A 21 -16.53 -12.72 -50.70
CA SER A 21 -16.61 -11.40 -50.07
C SER A 21 -17.89 -11.22 -49.24
N LEU A 22 -19.03 -11.77 -49.67
CA LEU A 22 -20.26 -11.80 -48.86
C LEU A 22 -20.17 -12.78 -47.69
N LEU A 23 -19.46 -13.91 -47.83
CA LEU A 23 -19.23 -14.86 -46.73
C LEU A 23 -18.25 -14.32 -45.68
N ILE A 24 -17.22 -13.57 -46.09
CA ILE A 24 -16.31 -12.86 -45.18
C ILE A 24 -17.01 -11.63 -44.55
N ALA A 25 -17.90 -10.95 -45.28
CA ALA A 25 -18.71 -9.86 -44.73
C ALA A 25 -19.85 -10.37 -43.81
N CYS A 26 -20.38 -11.58 -44.03
CA CYS A 26 -21.39 -12.19 -43.16
C CYS A 26 -20.81 -12.72 -41.85
N SER A 27 -19.50 -12.96 -41.74
CA SER A 27 -18.83 -13.25 -40.47
C SER A 27 -18.53 -12.01 -39.62
N LEU A 28 -18.85 -10.79 -40.09
CA LEU A 28 -18.54 -9.52 -39.40
C LEU A 28 -19.78 -8.74 -38.91
N LEU A 29 -20.96 -9.36 -38.85
CA LEU A 29 -22.22 -8.69 -38.46
C LEU A 29 -22.97 -9.37 -37.30
N SER A 30 -22.29 -10.23 -36.53
CA SER A 30 -22.76 -10.54 -35.19
C SER A 30 -22.22 -9.48 -34.25
N ALA A 31 -23.11 -8.74 -33.59
CA ALA A 31 -22.71 -7.88 -32.47
C ALA A 31 -21.93 -8.72 -31.45
N GLN A 32 -20.86 -8.14 -30.91
CA GLN A 32 -20.07 -8.73 -29.84
C GLN A 32 -20.96 -9.01 -28.63
N THR A 33 -20.64 -10.02 -27.82
CA THR A 33 -21.53 -10.47 -26.74
C THR A 33 -20.87 -10.30 -25.39
N ILE A 34 -21.58 -9.60 -24.50
CA ILE A 34 -21.32 -9.59 -23.07
C ILE A 34 -22.22 -10.65 -22.43
N ARG A 35 -21.63 -11.54 -21.65
CA ARG A 35 -22.34 -12.59 -20.91
C ARG A 35 -22.21 -12.34 -19.42
N VAL A 36 -23.33 -12.25 -18.73
CA VAL A 36 -23.40 -12.23 -17.26
C VAL A 36 -23.92 -13.60 -16.83
N ASP A 37 -23.18 -14.30 -15.98
CA ASP A 37 -23.70 -15.49 -15.31
C ASP A 37 -24.59 -15.05 -14.15
N ALA A 38 -25.87 -14.87 -14.43
CA ALA A 38 -26.87 -14.39 -13.50
C ALA A 38 -27.50 -15.51 -12.65
N THR A 39 -26.92 -16.71 -12.67
CA THR A 39 -27.36 -17.86 -11.87
C THR A 39 -27.20 -17.53 -10.38
N PRO A 40 -28.25 -17.56 -9.54
CA PRO A 40 -28.17 -17.10 -8.15
C PRO A 40 -27.12 -17.80 -7.27
N SER A 41 -26.74 -19.04 -7.58
CA SER A 41 -25.70 -19.80 -6.88
C SER A 41 -24.28 -19.43 -7.29
N HIS A 42 -24.09 -18.62 -8.33
CA HIS A 42 -22.78 -18.23 -8.87
C HIS A 42 -22.36 -16.81 -8.44
N VAL A 43 -22.97 -16.26 -7.39
CA VAL A 43 -22.51 -15.03 -6.76
C VAL A 43 -21.06 -15.21 -6.31
N VAL A 44 -20.16 -14.37 -6.82
CA VAL A 44 -18.71 -14.45 -6.49
C VAL A 44 -18.34 -13.59 -5.29
N ASN A 45 -19.07 -12.50 -5.06
CA ASN A 45 -18.85 -11.63 -3.92
C ASN A 45 -20.14 -10.87 -3.54
N THR A 46 -20.19 -10.34 -2.33
CA THR A 46 -21.27 -9.50 -1.83
C THR A 46 -20.71 -8.43 -0.91
N PHE A 47 -21.06 -7.17 -1.14
CA PHE A 47 -20.55 -6.06 -0.33
C PHE A 47 -21.62 -5.00 -0.05
N ILE A 48 -21.32 -4.14 0.91
CA ILE A 48 -22.12 -2.97 1.29
C ILE A 48 -21.28 -1.72 1.02
N PRO A 49 -21.71 -0.78 0.17
CA PRO A 49 -20.92 0.39 -0.20
C PRO A 49 -20.42 1.23 0.98
N THR A 50 -21.21 1.39 2.04
CA THR A 50 -20.81 2.17 3.22
C THR A 50 -19.72 1.52 4.07
N GLU A 51 -19.43 0.24 3.84
CA GLU A 51 -18.39 -0.53 4.55
C GLU A 51 -17.18 -0.83 3.64
N ALA A 52 -17.40 -0.92 2.33
CA ALA A 52 -16.41 -1.43 1.37
C ALA A 52 -15.86 -0.38 0.39
N LEU A 53 -16.56 0.74 0.17
CA LEU A 53 -16.11 1.81 -0.73
C LEU A 53 -15.67 3.02 0.10
N GLY A 54 -14.38 3.11 0.36
CA GLY A 54 -13.80 4.18 1.17
C GLY A 54 -12.79 5.05 0.45
N ALA A 55 -12.24 5.99 1.21
CA ALA A 55 -11.11 6.81 0.81
C ALA A 55 -10.17 7.06 1.99
N GLY A 56 -8.88 7.28 1.71
CA GLY A 56 -7.85 7.50 2.71
C GLY A 56 -7.63 8.98 3.02
N ILE A 57 -7.44 9.29 4.31
CA ILE A 57 -6.84 10.54 4.77
C ILE A 57 -5.48 10.22 5.35
N ASP A 58 -4.45 10.78 4.71
CA ASP A 58 -3.07 10.62 5.12
C ASP A 58 -2.51 11.91 5.76
N ARG A 59 -1.26 11.86 6.21
CA ARG A 59 -0.52 12.97 6.79
C ARG A 59 -0.40 14.13 5.82
N LEU A 60 -0.66 15.33 6.32
CA LEU A 60 -0.66 16.56 5.53
C LEU A 60 0.49 17.46 5.92
N ASN A 61 0.82 18.43 5.07
CA ASN A 61 1.58 19.58 5.54
C ASN A 61 0.74 20.34 6.60
N ALA A 62 1.33 20.71 7.73
CA ALA A 62 0.60 21.38 8.82
C ALA A 62 -0.15 22.65 8.36
N SER A 63 0.42 23.41 7.41
CA SER A 63 -0.21 24.61 6.86
C SER A 63 -1.42 24.34 5.96
N ALA A 64 -1.60 23.08 5.52
CA ALA A 64 -2.67 22.66 4.64
C ALA A 64 -3.91 22.22 5.41
N THR A 65 -3.74 21.58 6.58
CA THR A 65 -4.83 21.02 7.40
C THR A 65 -5.94 22.05 7.64
N ASP A 66 -5.60 23.26 8.10
CA ASP A 66 -6.59 24.29 8.44
C ASP A 66 -7.39 24.79 7.23
N LYS A 67 -6.84 24.67 6.02
CA LYS A 67 -7.50 25.11 4.78
C LYS A 67 -8.33 24.00 4.15
N LEU A 68 -7.92 22.75 4.34
CA LEU A 68 -8.53 21.57 3.73
C LEU A 68 -9.65 20.98 4.59
N PHE A 69 -9.63 21.22 5.90
CA PHE A 69 -10.69 20.81 6.84
C PHE A 69 -11.71 21.94 7.05
N THR A 70 -12.31 22.38 5.95
CA THR A 70 -13.38 23.40 5.93
C THR A 70 -14.61 22.86 5.22
N ASP A 71 -15.80 23.37 5.58
CA ASP A 71 -17.06 22.97 4.94
C ASP A 71 -17.03 23.12 3.42
N THR A 72 -16.40 24.18 2.92
CA THR A 72 -16.29 24.44 1.47
C THR A 72 -15.55 23.33 0.74
N VAL A 73 -14.38 22.93 1.24
CA VAL A 73 -13.55 21.88 0.61
C VAL A 73 -14.21 20.52 0.81
N MET A 74 -14.59 20.19 2.04
CA MET A 74 -15.22 18.91 2.36
C MET A 74 -16.47 18.68 1.52
N ASN A 75 -17.38 19.65 1.40
CA ASN A 75 -18.62 19.46 0.64
C ASN A 75 -18.37 19.10 -0.83
N GLN A 76 -17.27 19.58 -1.43
CA GLN A 76 -16.87 19.18 -2.79
C GLN A 76 -16.23 17.80 -2.80
N VAL A 77 -15.38 17.48 -1.83
CA VAL A 77 -14.75 16.16 -1.73
C VAL A 77 -15.80 15.05 -1.58
N LEU A 78 -16.82 15.27 -0.75
CA LEU A 78 -17.87 14.28 -0.48
C LEU A 78 -18.75 13.97 -1.72
N THR A 79 -18.76 14.81 -2.76
CA THR A 79 -19.53 14.53 -4.00
C THR A 79 -18.92 13.45 -4.87
N ALA A 80 -17.67 13.07 -4.63
CA ALA A 80 -17.05 11.90 -5.27
C ALA A 80 -17.76 10.59 -4.89
N GLY A 81 -18.42 10.55 -3.73
CA GLY A 81 -19.31 9.47 -3.31
C GLY A 81 -18.68 8.34 -2.50
N TRP A 82 -17.37 8.41 -2.22
CA TRP A 82 -16.71 7.53 -1.24
C TRP A 82 -17.38 7.65 0.16
N GLN A 83 -17.38 6.55 0.92
CA GLN A 83 -18.14 6.40 2.15
C GLN A 83 -17.25 6.33 3.39
N THR A 84 -16.89 5.13 3.86
CA THR A 84 -16.02 4.96 5.04
C THR A 84 -14.64 5.54 4.78
N VAL A 85 -13.92 5.93 5.83
CA VAL A 85 -12.61 6.54 5.72
C VAL A 85 -11.59 5.68 6.45
N THR A 86 -10.42 5.49 5.83
CA THR A 86 -9.23 5.02 6.56
C THR A 86 -8.36 6.22 6.93
N TYR A 87 -7.91 6.24 8.18
CA TYR A 87 -6.89 7.15 8.67
C TYR A 87 -5.55 6.44 8.47
N ARG A 88 -4.64 7.00 7.67
CA ARG A 88 -3.35 6.36 7.36
C ARG A 88 -2.24 6.84 8.28
N GLN A 89 -1.34 5.94 8.69
CA GLN A 89 -0.27 6.25 9.62
C GLN A 89 1.08 6.42 8.93
N ASN A 90 1.31 7.60 8.42
CA ASN A 90 2.55 7.93 7.73
C ASN A 90 3.78 8.00 8.66
N THR A 91 3.61 8.22 9.97
CA THR A 91 4.75 8.42 10.90
C THR A 91 5.73 7.26 10.89
N GLU A 92 5.27 6.02 10.70
CA GLU A 92 6.17 4.87 10.67
C GLU A 92 7.04 4.83 9.41
N LEU A 93 6.54 5.30 8.27
CA LEU A 93 7.37 5.49 7.07
C LEU A 93 8.55 6.43 7.33
N PHE A 94 8.37 7.39 8.24
CA PHE A 94 9.37 8.40 8.60
C PHE A 94 10.31 8.01 9.75
N VAL A 95 10.15 6.81 10.34
CA VAL A 95 10.89 6.38 11.54
C VAL A 95 10.65 7.38 12.68
N GLU A 96 9.37 7.63 12.96
CA GLU A 96 8.92 8.57 13.98
C GLU A 96 8.00 7.89 14.99
N ALA A 97 8.20 8.19 16.29
CA ALA A 97 7.20 7.89 17.31
C ALA A 97 6.02 8.86 17.18
N TRP A 98 4.80 8.34 17.20
CA TRP A 98 3.61 9.18 17.03
C TRP A 98 3.00 9.60 18.35
N HIS A 99 2.79 10.91 18.53
CA HIS A 99 1.95 11.43 19.62
C HIS A 99 0.59 11.79 19.05
N TRP A 100 -0.34 10.82 19.06
CA TRP A 100 -1.73 11.04 18.66
C TRP A 100 -2.47 12.00 19.61
N ASN A 101 -1.95 12.19 20.83
CA ASN A 101 -2.42 13.14 21.83
C ASN A 101 -1.22 13.87 22.45
N PRO A 102 -1.17 15.22 22.43
CA PRO A 102 -0.07 15.98 23.00
C PRO A 102 -0.02 15.91 24.55
N GLN A 103 -1.10 15.47 25.20
CA GLN A 103 -1.14 15.24 26.63
C GLN A 103 -0.84 13.78 26.92
N GLY A 104 0.10 13.51 27.81
CA GLY A 104 0.49 12.16 28.20
C GLY A 104 1.55 12.14 29.28
N THR A 105 2.17 10.99 29.47
CA THR A 105 3.23 10.79 30.44
C THR A 105 4.46 10.21 29.78
N TRP A 106 5.63 10.68 30.20
CA TRP A 106 6.92 10.12 29.83
C TRP A 106 7.35 9.07 30.83
N SER A 107 8.11 8.08 30.37
CA SER A 107 8.68 7.07 31.25
C SER A 107 9.81 7.59 32.14
N ASP A 108 10.58 8.57 31.67
CA ASP A 108 11.53 9.33 32.49
C ASP A 108 10.81 10.52 33.15
N PRO A 109 10.84 10.66 34.49
CA PRO A 109 10.33 11.84 35.18
C PRO A 109 10.93 13.18 34.72
N GLY A 110 12.10 13.16 34.07
CA GLY A 110 12.73 14.31 33.42
C GLY A 110 12.03 14.81 32.15
N GLY A 111 11.00 14.12 31.65
CA GLY A 111 10.19 14.55 30.50
C GLY A 111 10.68 14.03 29.16
N LYS A 112 11.15 12.77 29.11
CA LYS A 112 11.66 12.11 27.89
C LYS A 112 11.51 10.59 27.94
N GLY A 113 11.87 9.93 26.85
CA GLY A 113 11.87 8.49 26.71
C GLY A 113 10.63 7.95 26.03
N TYR A 114 9.94 7.00 26.67
CA TYR A 114 8.77 6.38 26.06
C TYR A 114 7.52 7.17 26.47
N PHE A 115 6.92 7.84 25.50
CA PHE A 115 5.68 8.59 25.70
C PHE A 115 4.46 7.67 25.66
N VAL A 116 3.49 7.96 26.52
CA VAL A 116 2.18 7.31 26.56
C VAL A 116 1.11 8.40 26.65
N GLY A 117 0.30 8.54 25.61
CA GLY A 117 -0.79 9.50 25.50
C GLY A 117 -1.87 9.30 26.56
N ASN A 118 -2.52 10.38 26.95
CA ASN A 118 -3.56 10.37 27.97
C ASN A 118 -4.85 9.74 27.40
N PRO A 119 -5.36 8.64 28.00
CA PRO A 119 -6.55 7.96 27.49
C PRO A 119 -7.85 8.72 27.73
N LYS A 120 -7.82 9.79 28.54
CA LYS A 120 -9.01 10.58 28.88
C LYS A 120 -9.13 11.79 27.94
N PRO A 121 -10.32 12.03 27.38
CA PRO A 121 -10.58 13.23 26.59
C PRO A 121 -10.28 14.50 27.38
N GLY A 122 -9.44 15.35 26.81
CA GLY A 122 -9.12 16.70 27.30
C GLY A 122 -9.52 17.73 26.25
N ASP A 123 -8.61 18.67 26.00
CA ASP A 123 -8.74 19.69 24.96
C ASP A 123 -8.91 19.06 23.57
N PHE A 124 -9.44 19.84 22.64
CA PHE A 124 -9.65 19.41 21.26
C PHE A 124 -8.32 19.12 20.56
N VAL A 125 -8.10 17.88 20.13
CA VAL A 125 -6.91 17.43 19.41
C VAL A 125 -7.07 17.75 17.93
N ARG A 126 -6.57 18.93 17.54
CA ARG A 126 -6.60 19.41 16.15
C ARG A 126 -5.49 18.82 15.30
N HIS A 127 -4.29 18.75 15.86
CA HIS A 127 -3.08 18.30 15.21
C HIS A 127 -2.44 17.21 16.05
N SER A 128 -1.72 16.32 15.39
CA SER A 128 -0.88 15.34 16.05
C SER A 128 0.39 15.14 15.23
N PHE A 129 1.49 14.77 15.89
CA PHE A 129 2.81 14.85 15.27
C PHE A 129 3.63 13.60 15.54
N GLY A 130 4.48 13.26 14.57
CA GLY A 130 5.56 12.32 14.77
C GLY A 130 6.79 13.01 15.38
N TYR A 131 7.64 12.21 16.02
CA TYR A 131 8.88 12.60 16.67
C TYR A 131 10.00 11.73 16.12
N PHE A 132 11.02 12.34 15.52
CA PHE A 132 12.15 11.61 14.95
C PHE A 132 12.84 10.77 16.01
N LEU A 133 13.16 9.51 15.69
CA LEU A 133 13.82 8.65 16.66
C LEU A 133 15.33 8.96 16.73
N PRO A 134 15.87 9.40 17.89
CA PRO A 134 17.29 9.68 18.05
C PRO A 134 18.14 8.41 17.87
N HIS A 135 17.59 7.23 18.18
CA HIS A 135 18.28 5.93 18.10
C HIS A 135 18.15 5.25 16.73
N ARG A 136 17.86 6.00 15.66
CA ARG A 136 17.66 5.48 14.30
C ARG A 136 18.90 4.73 13.75
N GLY A 137 18.66 3.56 13.15
CA GLY A 137 19.69 2.72 12.52
C GLY A 137 19.61 2.63 10.99
N PHE A 138 18.61 3.29 10.40
CA PHE A 138 18.42 3.35 8.95
C PHE A 138 19.10 4.58 8.36
N THR A 139 19.94 4.39 7.35
CA THR A 139 20.31 5.52 6.48
C THR A 139 19.13 5.87 5.59
N ARG A 140 18.51 4.85 4.97
CA ARG A 140 17.33 4.97 4.11
C ARG A 140 16.37 3.79 4.37
N ASN A 141 15.10 4.02 4.12
CA ASN A 141 14.01 3.03 4.02
C ASN A 141 13.06 3.50 2.92
N ASP A 142 12.03 2.73 2.61
CA ASP A 142 11.13 3.04 1.49
C ASP A 142 10.25 4.31 1.73
N GLY A 143 10.32 4.93 2.93
CA GLY A 143 9.65 6.19 3.27
C GLY A 143 10.55 7.43 3.44
N THR A 144 11.86 7.26 3.56
CA THR A 144 12.83 8.34 3.90
C THR A 144 14.09 8.32 3.05
N ASP A 145 13.95 8.02 1.77
CA ASP A 145 15.07 7.96 0.83
C ASP A 145 15.97 9.20 0.82
N ALA A 146 15.44 10.39 1.14
CA ALA A 146 16.20 11.65 1.13
C ALA A 146 16.31 12.36 2.49
N PHE A 147 15.82 11.76 3.58
CA PHE A 147 15.69 12.43 4.87
C PHE A 147 16.16 11.56 6.03
N GLY A 148 16.86 12.16 6.99
CA GLY A 148 17.41 11.44 8.14
C GLY A 148 18.70 10.67 7.82
N TYR A 149 19.27 10.06 8.85
CA TYR A 149 20.51 9.29 8.75
C TYR A 149 20.57 8.32 9.95
N SER A 150 21.22 7.18 9.75
CA SER A 150 21.59 6.22 10.79
C SER A 150 22.62 6.79 11.73
N ARG A 151 22.56 6.42 13.01
CA ARG A 151 23.58 6.71 14.02
C ARG A 151 24.81 5.81 13.93
N ILE A 152 24.75 4.73 13.14
CA ILE A 152 25.78 3.68 13.13
C ILE A 152 27.05 4.09 12.37
N THR A 153 26.93 5.10 11.50
CA THR A 153 28.00 5.60 10.63
C THR A 153 27.95 7.13 10.53
N ASP A 154 27.51 7.82 11.58
CA ASP A 154 27.33 9.28 11.55
C ASP A 154 28.62 10.06 11.92
N GLY A 155 29.62 9.36 12.44
CA GLY A 155 30.90 9.90 12.88
C GLY A 155 30.92 10.40 14.32
N ASP A 156 29.88 10.12 15.11
CA ASP A 156 29.77 10.56 16.50
C ASP A 156 29.55 9.38 17.45
N GLU A 157 30.61 8.97 18.14
CA GLU A 157 30.52 7.91 19.16
C GLU A 157 29.65 8.30 20.38
N ASN A 158 29.12 9.53 20.47
CA ASN A 158 28.16 9.90 21.52
C ASN A 158 26.72 9.58 21.15
N THR A 159 26.41 9.39 19.87
CA THR A 159 25.12 8.88 19.40
C THR A 159 25.18 7.35 19.31
N TYR A 160 24.04 6.71 19.11
CA TYR A 160 23.96 5.27 18.90
C TYR A 160 22.63 4.86 18.28
N TRP A 161 22.63 3.79 17.51
CA TRP A 161 21.42 3.03 17.22
C TRP A 161 21.08 2.11 18.38
N LYS A 162 19.78 1.87 18.60
CA LYS A 162 19.28 0.85 19.52
C LYS A 162 18.07 0.13 18.93
N SER A 163 18.04 -1.19 19.08
CA SER A 163 16.92 -2.03 18.64
C SER A 163 15.68 -1.84 19.51
N ASN A 164 14.50 -2.16 18.97
CA ASN A 164 13.23 -2.07 19.71
C ASN A 164 13.23 -2.99 20.96
N PRO A 165 13.03 -2.44 22.18
CA PRO A 165 13.09 -3.20 23.42
C PRO A 165 11.96 -4.23 23.56
N TYR A 166 10.82 -4.04 22.89
CA TYR A 166 9.67 -4.96 22.95
C TYR A 166 9.90 -6.29 22.22
N LEU A 167 11.01 -6.42 21.48
CA LEU A 167 11.45 -7.69 20.88
C LEU A 167 12.33 -8.53 21.83
N SER A 168 12.64 -8.02 23.01
CA SER A 168 13.42 -8.76 24.00
C SER A 168 12.57 -9.67 24.89
N LYS A 169 13.20 -10.71 25.44
CA LYS A 169 12.59 -11.75 26.28
C LYS A 169 11.65 -11.25 27.38
N PRO A 170 11.93 -10.16 28.12
CA PRO A 170 11.01 -9.67 29.14
C PRO A 170 9.64 -9.25 28.60
N TYR A 171 9.53 -8.94 27.31
CA TYR A 171 8.30 -8.48 26.66
C TYR A 171 7.67 -9.57 25.79
N THR A 172 8.47 -10.31 25.01
CA THR A 172 7.99 -11.42 24.18
C THR A 172 7.65 -12.67 25.00
N GLY A 173 8.32 -12.85 26.15
CA GLY A 173 8.25 -14.09 26.95
C GLY A 173 9.13 -15.23 26.42
N GLU A 174 9.91 -14.98 25.37
CA GLU A 174 10.69 -15.97 24.62
C GLU A 174 12.15 -15.57 24.50
N GLU A 175 13.05 -16.51 24.21
CA GLU A 175 14.49 -16.19 24.11
C GLU A 175 14.77 -15.19 22.98
N ASP A 176 15.67 -14.23 23.22
CA ASP A 176 16.10 -13.23 22.23
C ASP A 176 16.62 -13.88 20.92
N SER A 177 17.11 -15.12 20.99
CA SER A 177 17.56 -15.86 19.81
C SER A 177 16.44 -16.20 18.82
N ASN A 178 15.18 -16.12 19.22
CA ASN A 178 14.01 -16.26 18.34
C ASN A 178 13.73 -14.97 17.57
N TYR A 179 14.19 -13.82 18.07
CA TYR A 179 13.99 -12.48 17.52
C TYR A 179 15.33 -11.78 17.31
N PRO A 180 16.23 -12.39 16.51
CA PRO A 180 17.57 -11.86 16.32
C PRO A 180 17.53 -10.48 15.68
N GLN A 181 18.17 -9.52 16.34
CA GLN A 181 18.29 -8.17 15.82
C GLN A 181 19.51 -8.09 14.92
N TRP A 182 19.44 -7.26 13.88
CA TRP A 182 20.47 -7.25 12.86
C TRP A 182 20.72 -5.87 12.27
N ILE A 183 21.94 -5.67 11.79
CA ILE A 183 22.37 -4.52 10.98
C ILE A 183 22.95 -5.04 9.67
N VAL A 184 22.62 -4.41 8.55
CA VAL A 184 23.28 -4.60 7.26
C VAL A 184 24.00 -3.32 6.86
N VAL A 185 25.25 -3.45 6.42
CA VAL A 185 26.06 -2.37 5.84
C VAL A 185 26.19 -2.61 4.33
N ASP A 186 25.84 -1.63 3.50
CA ASP A 186 26.09 -1.63 2.04
C ASP A 186 27.25 -0.70 1.69
N LEU A 187 28.34 -1.29 1.19
CA LEU A 187 29.52 -0.56 0.72
C LEU A 187 29.37 0.04 -0.69
N ALA A 188 28.17 -0.05 -1.30
CA ALA A 188 27.83 0.37 -2.67
C ALA A 188 28.56 -0.39 -3.80
N GLY A 189 29.65 -1.09 -3.49
CA GLY A 189 30.42 -1.93 -4.39
C GLY A 189 31.22 -2.98 -3.63
N ASN A 190 31.94 -3.83 -4.35
CA ASN A 190 32.84 -4.80 -3.73
C ASN A 190 34.13 -4.11 -3.27
N HIS A 191 34.48 -4.28 -2.00
CA HIS A 191 35.73 -3.82 -1.42
C HIS A 191 36.47 -4.98 -0.74
N ASP A 192 37.79 -4.86 -0.64
CA ASP A 192 38.63 -5.83 0.06
C ASP A 192 38.44 -5.71 1.57
N ILE A 193 37.80 -6.71 2.18
CA ILE A 193 37.45 -6.75 3.61
C ILE A 193 38.12 -7.95 4.28
N ASN A 194 38.73 -7.74 5.44
CA ASN A 194 39.10 -8.82 6.36
C ASN A 194 38.94 -8.48 7.84
N ALA A 195 38.42 -7.29 8.18
CA ALA A 195 38.29 -6.88 9.56
C ALA A 195 37.11 -5.93 9.75
N ILE A 196 36.52 -5.99 10.94
CA ILE A 196 35.47 -5.07 11.41
C ILE A 196 35.87 -4.57 12.79
N ARG A 197 35.54 -3.32 13.09
CA ARG A 197 35.55 -2.79 14.45
C ARG A 197 34.16 -2.26 14.77
N ILE A 198 33.66 -2.60 15.95
CA ILE A 198 32.32 -2.24 16.43
C ILE A 198 32.51 -1.47 17.74
N SER A 199 32.04 -0.23 17.76
CA SER A 199 31.92 0.57 18.97
C SER A 199 30.54 0.32 19.56
N TRP A 200 30.45 -0.55 20.56
CA TRP A 200 29.19 -0.92 21.19
C TRP A 200 28.69 0.19 22.13
N SER A 201 27.38 0.39 22.17
CA SER A 201 26.72 1.02 23.32
C SER A 201 26.13 -0.07 24.23
N GLU A 202 25.56 0.35 25.35
CA GLU A 202 24.80 -0.54 26.22
C GLU A 202 23.32 -0.54 25.79
N PRO A 203 22.63 -1.69 25.79
CA PRO A 203 23.18 -3.04 25.90
C PRO A 203 23.90 -3.50 24.62
N TYR A 204 25.02 -4.22 24.76
CA TYR A 204 25.78 -4.78 23.65
C TYR A 204 25.44 -6.26 23.38
N ALA A 205 25.83 -6.77 22.21
CA ALA A 205 25.67 -8.18 21.89
C ALA A 205 26.74 -9.06 22.56
N ARG A 206 26.31 -10.04 23.35
CA ARG A 206 27.17 -11.11 23.89
C ARG A 206 27.37 -12.23 22.88
N ARG A 207 26.33 -12.55 22.10
CA ARG A 207 26.41 -13.51 21.00
C ARG A 207 25.95 -12.87 19.71
N TYR A 208 26.83 -12.93 18.71
CA TYR A 208 26.52 -12.42 17.38
C TYR A 208 27.39 -13.09 16.31
N LEU A 209 26.90 -13.01 15.07
CA LEU A 209 27.62 -13.42 13.87
C LEU A 209 27.89 -12.19 13.01
N VAL A 210 29.05 -12.16 12.39
CA VAL A 210 29.40 -11.24 11.30
C VAL A 210 29.43 -12.05 10.01
N GLN A 211 28.66 -11.63 9.03
CA GLN A 211 28.38 -12.39 7.82
C GLN A 211 28.49 -11.52 6.58
N TYR A 212 28.76 -12.11 5.42
CA TYR A 212 28.71 -11.43 4.13
C TYR A 212 27.63 -12.06 3.24
N TRP A 213 27.10 -11.27 2.32
CA TRP A 213 26.12 -11.73 1.34
C TRP A 213 26.80 -12.26 0.09
N THR A 214 26.28 -13.36 -0.48
CA THR A 214 26.80 -13.95 -1.72
C THR A 214 26.06 -13.52 -2.98
N GLY A 215 24.92 -12.83 -2.85
CA GLY A 215 24.07 -12.39 -3.97
C GLY A 215 24.26 -10.92 -4.33
N GLU A 216 23.36 -10.39 -5.16
CA GLU A 216 23.44 -9.00 -5.63
C GLU A 216 22.94 -7.96 -4.64
N ASP A 217 21.82 -8.21 -3.97
CA ASP A 217 21.20 -7.28 -3.00
C ASP A 217 20.39 -8.07 -1.96
N PRO A 218 20.79 -8.09 -0.68
CA PRO A 218 20.09 -8.88 0.33
C PRO A 218 18.75 -8.27 0.77
N ILE A 219 18.47 -7.00 0.50
CA ILE A 219 17.25 -6.31 0.92
C ILE A 219 16.20 -6.39 -0.18
N LYS A 220 16.56 -6.03 -1.42
CA LYS A 220 15.63 -6.02 -2.56
C LYS A 220 15.56 -7.36 -3.30
N GLN A 221 16.55 -8.24 -3.13
CA GLN A 221 16.56 -9.60 -3.69
C GLN A 221 16.93 -10.66 -2.64
N PRO A 222 16.16 -10.78 -1.54
CA PRO A 222 16.54 -11.55 -0.35
C PRO A 222 16.66 -13.06 -0.55
N THR A 223 16.23 -13.58 -1.72
CA THR A 223 16.31 -14.99 -2.10
C THR A 223 17.40 -15.29 -3.14
N ALA A 224 18.07 -14.26 -3.67
CA ALA A 224 19.09 -14.37 -4.71
C ALA A 224 20.52 -14.54 -4.15
N GLY A 225 20.66 -15.13 -2.96
CA GLY A 225 21.94 -15.31 -2.30
C GLY A 225 21.79 -15.94 -0.92
N THR A 226 22.90 -15.99 -0.18
CA THR A 226 22.93 -16.50 1.19
C THR A 226 23.85 -15.65 2.07
N TRP A 227 23.52 -15.58 3.35
CA TRP A 227 24.40 -15.00 4.36
C TRP A 227 25.41 -16.04 4.83
N VAL A 228 26.69 -15.76 4.66
CA VAL A 228 27.79 -16.66 5.06
C VAL A 228 28.59 -16.03 6.18
N THR A 229 28.74 -16.76 7.29
CA THR A 229 29.55 -16.31 8.42
C THR A 229 31.03 -16.31 8.07
N PHE A 230 31.71 -15.20 8.31
CA PHE A 230 33.17 -15.13 8.20
C PHE A 230 33.84 -16.12 9.16
N LEU A 231 35.02 -16.64 8.81
CA LEU A 231 35.74 -17.60 9.67
C LEU A 231 35.99 -17.04 11.08
N GLY A 232 36.37 -15.75 11.18
CA GLY A 232 36.52 -15.03 12.45
C GLY A 232 35.28 -14.22 12.86
N GLY A 233 34.12 -14.48 12.24
CA GLY A 233 32.89 -13.71 12.44
C GLY A 233 31.96 -14.25 13.54
N SER A 234 32.27 -15.37 14.18
CA SER A 234 31.42 -15.93 15.25
C SER A 234 31.90 -15.49 16.64
N VAL A 235 31.05 -14.79 17.38
CA VAL A 235 31.34 -14.32 18.74
C VAL A 235 30.32 -14.90 19.71
N SER A 236 30.81 -15.57 20.76
CA SER A 236 29.97 -16.26 21.76
C SER A 236 29.99 -15.64 23.17
N ALA A 237 30.90 -14.69 23.41
CA ALA A 237 31.09 -14.01 24.69
C ALA A 237 31.62 -12.57 24.52
N GLY A 238 30.88 -11.75 23.78
CA GLY A 238 31.14 -10.32 23.62
C GLY A 238 31.19 -9.57 24.96
N GLN A 239 31.96 -8.49 25.03
CA GLN A 239 32.24 -7.72 26.25
C GLN A 239 31.87 -6.22 26.14
N GLY A 240 31.24 -5.82 25.03
CA GLY A 240 30.93 -4.41 24.76
C GLY A 240 32.16 -3.57 24.41
N GLY A 241 32.06 -2.26 24.62
CA GLY A 241 33.11 -1.30 24.28
C GLY A 241 33.54 -1.35 22.81
N MET A 242 34.82 -1.09 22.55
CA MET A 242 35.37 -1.14 21.20
C MET A 242 35.94 -2.54 20.89
N ALA A 243 35.18 -3.33 20.13
CA ALA A 243 35.59 -4.67 19.71
C ALA A 243 36.19 -4.61 18.30
N THR A 244 37.39 -5.18 18.09
CA THR A 244 37.98 -5.36 16.75
C THR A 244 38.11 -6.85 16.44
N LEU A 245 37.57 -7.28 15.30
CA LEU A 245 37.58 -8.67 14.85
C LEU A 245 38.33 -8.80 13.53
N ARG A 246 39.25 -9.78 13.47
CA ARG A 246 39.80 -10.27 12.20
C ARG A 246 38.81 -11.28 11.62
N LEU A 247 38.10 -10.90 10.56
CA LEU A 247 37.07 -11.71 9.92
C LEU A 247 37.65 -12.81 9.02
N ALA A 248 38.74 -12.51 8.31
CA ALA A 248 39.43 -13.44 7.41
C ALA A 248 40.96 -13.30 7.50
N SER A 249 41.71 -14.34 7.14
CA SER A 249 43.18 -14.28 7.11
C SER A 249 43.70 -13.32 6.04
N SER A 250 43.02 -13.25 4.89
CA SER A 250 43.33 -12.34 3.77
C SER A 250 42.09 -11.52 3.40
N PRO A 251 42.26 -10.27 2.90
CA PRO A 251 41.15 -9.51 2.34
C PRO A 251 40.43 -10.26 1.22
N MET A 252 39.10 -10.14 1.22
CA MET A 252 38.24 -10.72 0.19
C MET A 252 37.18 -9.70 -0.24
N PRO A 253 36.71 -9.76 -1.50
CA PRO A 253 35.72 -8.82 -2.01
C PRO A 253 34.37 -9.02 -1.32
N VAL A 254 33.87 -7.97 -0.67
CA VAL A 254 32.59 -7.92 0.03
C VAL A 254 31.91 -6.60 -0.29
N ARG A 255 30.60 -6.65 -0.58
CA ARG A 255 29.75 -5.45 -0.66
C ARG A 255 28.85 -5.31 0.57
N TYR A 256 28.09 -6.36 0.86
CA TYR A 256 27.16 -6.36 1.99
C TYR A 256 27.71 -7.19 3.16
N LEU A 257 27.65 -6.60 4.34
CA LEU A 257 27.97 -7.26 5.60
C LEU A 257 26.76 -7.18 6.54
N ARG A 258 26.48 -8.26 7.28
CA ARG A 258 25.46 -8.30 8.32
C ARG A 258 26.06 -8.62 9.68
N ILE A 259 25.64 -7.90 10.71
CA ILE A 259 25.80 -8.30 12.11
C ILE A 259 24.47 -8.88 12.57
N TRP A 260 24.46 -10.14 13.03
CA TRP A 260 23.29 -10.88 13.47
C TRP A 260 23.39 -11.20 14.97
N MET A 261 22.58 -10.56 15.80
CA MET A 261 22.72 -10.54 17.26
C MET A 261 21.61 -11.36 17.92
N THR A 262 21.97 -12.26 18.83
CA THR A 262 21.04 -13.25 19.41
C THR A 262 21.04 -13.32 20.94
N GLU A 263 21.96 -12.64 21.62
CA GLU A 263 22.00 -12.59 23.09
C GLU A 263 22.51 -11.23 23.55
N SER A 264 21.67 -10.49 24.27
CA SER A 264 21.98 -9.17 24.82
C SER A 264 22.74 -9.25 26.16
N SER A 265 23.58 -8.25 26.43
CA SER A 265 24.21 -8.06 27.75
C SER A 265 23.21 -7.68 28.85
N ASN A 266 22.04 -7.16 28.46
CA ASN A 266 21.02 -6.63 29.35
C ASN A 266 21.54 -5.53 30.33
N THR A 267 22.54 -4.77 29.89
CA THR A 267 23.12 -3.63 30.60
C THR A 267 22.42 -2.33 30.17
N CYS A 268 22.34 -1.36 31.08
CA CYS A 268 21.57 -0.13 30.86
C CYS A 268 22.37 0.92 30.09
N ASP A 269 21.68 1.57 29.15
CA ASP A 269 22.16 2.71 28.37
C ASP A 269 22.32 3.99 29.23
N SER A 270 22.66 5.09 28.57
CA SER A 270 22.88 6.41 29.20
C SER A 270 21.62 7.01 29.86
N HIS A 271 20.44 6.45 29.62
CA HIS A 271 19.18 6.90 30.20
C HIS A 271 18.87 6.21 31.55
N GLY A 272 19.75 5.32 32.02
CA GLY A 272 19.70 4.77 33.37
C GLY A 272 18.71 3.63 33.55
N SER A 273 18.73 3.02 34.74
CA SER A 273 18.06 1.75 35.04
C SER A 273 16.63 1.87 35.58
N SER A 274 16.09 3.09 35.67
CA SER A 274 14.73 3.32 36.18
C SER A 274 13.64 2.77 35.25
N ASP A 275 13.91 2.75 33.94
CA ASP A 275 13.09 2.08 32.94
C ASP A 275 13.85 0.87 32.38
N ARG A 276 13.25 -0.31 32.48
CA ARG A 276 13.88 -1.56 32.01
C ARG A 276 14.17 -1.55 30.51
N ARG A 277 13.40 -0.80 29.71
CA ARG A 277 13.57 -0.69 28.26
C ARG A 277 14.92 -0.07 27.88
N ASN A 278 15.54 0.69 28.79
CA ASN A 278 16.89 1.23 28.65
C ASN A 278 17.98 0.16 28.76
N CYS A 279 17.64 -1.05 29.24
CA CYS A 279 18.60 -2.09 29.57
C CYS A 279 18.45 -3.35 28.72
N VAL A 280 17.64 -3.34 27.67
CA VAL A 280 17.36 -4.53 26.84
C VAL A 280 17.47 -4.20 25.35
N GLY A 281 17.57 -5.23 24.51
CA GLY A 281 17.85 -5.07 23.08
C GLY A 281 19.35 -5.01 22.80
N PHE A 282 19.75 -4.27 21.76
CA PHE A 282 21.12 -4.13 21.31
C PHE A 282 21.38 -2.70 20.85
N ALA A 283 22.58 -2.19 21.11
CA ALA A 283 22.94 -0.82 20.75
C ALA A 283 24.37 -0.71 20.22
N ILE A 284 24.55 0.07 19.16
CA ILE A 284 25.83 0.29 18.47
C ILE A 284 26.02 1.79 18.28
N ARG A 285 27.17 2.31 18.72
CA ARG A 285 27.60 3.69 18.49
C ARG A 285 28.07 3.82 17.05
N GLU A 286 29.08 3.04 16.68
CA GLU A 286 29.74 3.16 15.37
C GLU A 286 30.20 1.79 14.84
N ILE A 287 30.14 1.61 13.52
CA ILE A 287 30.77 0.48 12.82
C ILE A 287 31.85 1.00 11.89
N TYR A 288 33.02 0.39 12.00
CA TYR A 288 34.14 0.56 11.08
C TYR A 288 34.39 -0.75 10.34
N LEU A 289 34.62 -0.69 9.04
CA LEU A 289 34.75 -1.87 8.18
C LEU A 289 35.87 -1.67 7.17
N GLY A 290 36.75 -2.66 7.05
CA GLY A 290 37.85 -2.57 6.09
C GLY A 290 38.88 -3.66 6.24
N THR A 291 40.16 -3.25 6.28
CA THR A 291 41.29 -4.18 6.36
C THR A 291 42.09 -3.99 7.64
N MET A 292 42.65 -5.08 8.13
CA MET A 292 43.66 -5.09 9.17
C MET A 292 44.94 -5.71 8.61
N SER A 293 46.07 -5.03 8.79
CA SER A 293 47.39 -5.57 8.44
C SER A 293 47.86 -6.61 9.47
N GLU A 294 48.95 -7.33 9.18
CA GLU A 294 49.49 -8.36 10.06
C GLU A 294 50.00 -7.79 11.40
N ASP A 295 50.45 -6.54 11.43
CA ASP A 295 50.87 -5.81 12.62
C ASP A 295 49.69 -5.25 13.45
N GLY A 296 48.45 -5.52 13.02
CA GLY A 296 47.23 -5.15 13.75
C GLY A 296 46.70 -3.75 13.47
N LYS A 297 47.28 -3.00 12.52
CA LYS A 297 46.76 -1.69 12.13
C LYS A 297 45.47 -1.85 11.31
N PHE A 298 44.41 -1.14 11.74
CA PHE A 298 43.10 -1.12 11.09
C PHE A 298 43.00 0.05 10.10
N TYR A 299 42.47 -0.23 8.92
CA TYR A 299 42.20 0.71 7.84
C TYR A 299 40.70 0.67 7.55
N ASP A 300 40.04 1.75 7.90
CA ASP A 300 38.61 1.90 7.75
C ASP A 300 38.23 2.38 6.35
N LEU A 301 37.14 1.84 5.82
CA LEU A 301 36.55 2.19 4.52
C LEU A 301 35.18 2.85 4.67
N ILE A 302 34.63 2.92 5.88
CA ILE A 302 33.33 3.51 6.13
C ILE A 302 33.40 5.03 5.95
N ARG A 303 32.36 5.57 5.34
CA ARG A 303 32.14 7.02 5.27
C ARG A 303 31.27 7.42 6.44
N HIS A 304 31.89 8.09 7.41
CA HIS A 304 31.24 8.57 8.61
C HIS A 304 30.78 10.03 8.46
N THR A 305 29.46 10.26 8.37
CA THR A 305 28.90 11.62 8.31
C THR A 305 27.44 11.66 8.76
N ALA A 306 27.03 12.74 9.43
CA ALA A 306 25.70 12.93 9.99
C ALA A 306 24.67 13.40 8.94
N ASP A 307 24.64 12.71 7.79
CA ASP A 307 23.77 13.01 6.66
C ASP A 307 23.51 11.75 5.79
N PRO A 308 22.60 11.82 4.80
CA PRO A 308 22.27 10.66 3.95
C PRO A 308 23.41 10.13 3.06
N ASP A 309 24.54 10.84 2.93
CA ASP A 309 25.71 10.42 2.13
C ASP A 309 26.67 9.51 2.91
N GLN A 310 26.38 9.16 4.17
CA GLN A 310 27.14 8.14 4.90
C GLN A 310 27.08 6.76 4.22
N THR A 311 27.96 5.85 4.63
CA THR A 311 27.81 4.44 4.22
C THR A 311 26.43 3.93 4.63
N THR A 312 25.70 3.33 3.69
CA THR A 312 24.30 2.97 3.92
C THR A 312 24.19 1.83 4.92
N THR A 313 23.32 2.00 5.91
CA THR A 313 22.96 0.97 6.88
C THR A 313 21.46 0.73 6.91
N TYR A 314 21.10 -0.53 7.13
CA TYR A 314 19.74 -1.01 7.38
C TYR A 314 19.72 -1.74 8.73
N CYS A 315 18.62 -1.67 9.46
CA CYS A 315 18.47 -2.33 10.75
C CYS A 315 17.15 -3.10 10.88
N SER A 316 17.10 -4.04 11.82
CA SER A 316 15.91 -4.86 12.08
C SER A 316 14.76 -4.10 12.73
N SER A 317 15.07 -3.15 13.61
CA SER A 317 14.12 -2.39 14.40
C SER A 317 14.78 -1.17 15.04
N VAL A 318 13.96 -0.24 15.57
CA VAL A 318 14.44 0.97 16.25
C VAL A 318 13.71 1.15 17.58
N ASP A 319 14.46 1.56 18.60
CA ASP A 319 13.95 1.96 19.90
C ASP A 319 13.07 3.23 19.81
N PRO A 320 11.79 3.19 20.23
CA PRO A 320 10.88 4.34 20.15
C PRO A 320 11.13 5.40 21.24
N TRP A 321 12.25 5.33 21.96
CA TRP A 321 12.68 6.36 22.92
C TRP A 321 13.00 7.67 22.20
N HIS A 322 12.50 8.81 22.71
CA HIS A 322 12.74 10.14 22.12
C HIS A 322 12.54 11.28 23.14
N GLU A 323 12.81 12.52 22.74
CA GLU A 323 12.66 13.74 23.55
C GLU A 323 11.68 14.75 22.90
N PRO A 324 11.12 15.72 23.66
CA PRO A 324 10.15 16.68 23.12
C PRO A 324 10.64 17.51 21.93
N GLN A 325 11.94 17.80 21.82
CA GLN A 325 12.50 18.55 20.70
C GLN A 325 12.58 17.78 19.39
N ASP A 326 12.36 16.46 19.42
CA ASP A 326 12.43 15.61 18.21
C ASP A 326 11.18 15.73 17.32
N ILE A 327 10.21 16.57 17.72
CA ILE A 327 8.95 16.79 17.02
C ILE A 327 9.15 17.19 15.54
N ASN A 328 8.37 16.57 14.65
CA ASN A 328 8.23 16.97 13.26
C ASN A 328 6.91 17.74 13.05
N ASP A 329 6.92 19.02 13.43
CA ASP A 329 5.75 19.91 13.38
C ASP A 329 5.34 20.39 11.98
N LYS A 330 6.15 20.06 10.95
CA LYS A 330 5.87 20.44 9.55
C LYS A 330 4.86 19.51 8.88
N ARG A 331 4.68 18.31 9.44
CA ARG A 331 3.84 17.26 8.86
C ARG A 331 2.82 16.81 9.90
N ASP A 332 1.59 17.22 9.70
CA ASP A 332 0.47 17.01 10.60
C ASP A 332 -0.23 15.68 10.29
N GLN A 333 -0.13 14.77 11.25
CA GLN A 333 -0.95 13.57 11.31
C GLN A 333 -2.28 14.06 11.91
N VAL A 334 -3.28 14.31 11.06
CA VAL A 334 -4.49 15.08 11.43
C VAL A 334 -5.05 14.64 12.79
N GLY A 335 -5.26 15.56 13.72
CA GLY A 335 -5.73 15.19 15.07
C GLY A 335 -7.08 14.48 15.06
N PHE A 336 -7.26 13.47 15.93
CA PHE A 336 -8.46 12.62 15.92
C PHE A 336 -9.77 13.39 16.10
N ASP A 337 -9.80 14.43 16.93
CA ASP A 337 -11.03 15.21 17.12
C ASP A 337 -11.38 15.98 15.85
N LEU A 338 -10.39 16.57 15.16
CA LEU A 338 -10.62 17.20 13.86
C LEU A 338 -11.07 16.18 12.82
N PHE A 339 -10.38 15.05 12.71
CA PHE A 339 -10.74 13.98 11.77
C PHE A 339 -12.21 13.55 11.93
N TYR A 340 -12.64 13.18 13.13
CA TYR A 340 -13.99 12.69 13.37
C TYR A 340 -15.08 13.77 13.30
N THR A 341 -14.78 15.01 13.71
CA THR A 341 -15.79 16.09 13.76
C THR A 341 -15.85 16.95 12.51
N SER A 342 -14.86 16.87 11.61
CA SER A 342 -14.80 17.66 10.37
C SER A 342 -15.94 17.37 9.39
N GLY A 343 -16.48 16.15 9.44
CA GLY A 343 -17.51 15.65 8.52
C GLY A 343 -16.98 14.73 7.41
N TYR A 344 -15.66 14.62 7.21
CA TYR A 344 -15.06 13.67 6.26
C TYR A 344 -15.46 12.21 6.54
N THR A 345 -15.57 11.83 7.82
CA THR A 345 -16.00 10.48 8.23
C THR A 345 -17.47 10.20 7.94
N ARG A 346 -18.28 11.23 7.64
CA ARG A 346 -19.74 11.13 7.45
C ARG A 346 -20.47 10.45 8.62
N LYS A 347 -19.86 10.46 9.81
CA LYS A 347 -20.30 9.71 11.01
C LYS A 347 -20.33 8.19 10.82
N LEU A 348 -19.73 7.67 9.75
CA LEU A 348 -19.50 6.24 9.57
C LEU A 348 -18.32 5.82 10.45
N PRO A 349 -18.27 4.55 10.89
CA PRO A 349 -17.08 3.99 11.51
C PRO A 349 -15.88 4.10 10.57
N ALA A 350 -14.77 4.61 11.09
CA ALA A 350 -13.51 4.75 10.35
C ALA A 350 -12.55 3.60 10.71
N MET A 351 -11.72 3.23 9.75
CA MET A 351 -10.55 2.41 10.03
C MET A 351 -9.48 3.33 10.61
N VAL A 352 -8.89 2.94 11.74
CA VAL A 352 -7.86 3.73 12.42
C VAL A 352 -6.61 2.90 12.66
N PRO A 353 -5.42 3.49 12.55
CA PRO A 353 -4.17 2.78 12.75
C PRO A 353 -3.68 2.94 14.19
N VAL A 354 -2.79 2.08 14.62
CA VAL A 354 -1.95 2.26 15.82
C VAL A 354 -0.49 2.04 15.45
N SER A 355 0.43 2.80 16.07
CA SER A 355 1.87 2.59 15.87
C SER A 355 2.30 1.27 16.49
N LEU A 356 2.93 0.41 15.70
CA LEU A 356 3.44 -0.89 16.13
C LEU A 356 4.97 -0.95 16.08
N LEU A 357 5.59 -0.41 15.03
CA LEU A 357 7.03 -0.49 14.78
C LEU A 357 7.79 0.51 15.66
N TYR A 358 7.24 1.73 15.76
CA TYR A 358 7.87 2.87 16.43
C TYR A 358 6.99 3.45 17.55
N GLY A 359 6.05 2.65 18.07
CA GLY A 359 5.16 3.00 19.18
C GLY A 359 5.33 2.12 20.40
N THR A 360 4.36 2.19 21.32
CA THR A 360 4.27 1.29 22.47
C THR A 360 2.86 0.67 22.57
N PRO A 361 2.72 -0.56 23.13
CA PRO A 361 1.41 -1.17 23.36
C PRO A 361 0.54 -0.33 24.29
N GLU A 362 1.15 0.31 25.31
CA GLU A 362 0.45 1.15 26.27
C GLU A 362 -0.12 2.41 25.63
N ASP A 363 0.65 3.06 24.76
CA ASP A 363 0.19 4.24 24.03
C ASP A 363 -0.97 3.92 23.08
N SER A 364 -0.85 2.81 22.33
CA SER A 364 -1.89 2.32 21.42
C SER A 364 -3.17 1.94 22.16
N ALA A 365 -3.06 1.31 23.33
CA ALA A 365 -4.21 1.01 24.18
C ALA A 365 -4.90 2.31 24.67
N ASN A 366 -4.12 3.33 25.03
CA ASN A 366 -4.67 4.62 25.43
C ASN A 366 -5.32 5.38 24.28
N GLN A 367 -4.79 5.26 23.06
CA GLN A 367 -5.42 5.78 21.85
C GLN A 367 -6.84 5.21 21.68
N ILE A 368 -6.98 3.88 21.75
CA ILE A 368 -8.30 3.24 21.64
C ILE A 368 -9.22 3.65 22.80
N ALA A 369 -8.71 3.71 24.02
CA ALA A 369 -9.49 4.16 25.18
C ALA A 369 -10.01 5.59 24.99
N TYR A 370 -9.18 6.48 24.43
CA TYR A 370 -9.56 7.85 24.11
C TYR A 370 -10.64 7.93 23.03
N LEU A 371 -10.48 7.21 21.91
CA LEU A 371 -11.46 7.19 20.82
C LEU A 371 -12.83 6.71 21.33
N LYS A 372 -12.83 5.66 22.16
CA LYS A 372 -14.04 5.17 22.82
C LYS A 372 -14.65 6.19 23.77
N ALA A 373 -13.84 6.87 24.58
CA ALA A 373 -14.31 7.88 25.52
C ALA A 373 -14.88 9.13 24.82
N ARG A 374 -14.36 9.49 23.64
CA ARG A 374 -14.95 10.51 22.75
C ARG A 374 -16.22 10.04 22.05
N GLY A 375 -16.49 8.73 22.00
CA GLY A 375 -17.60 8.15 21.25
C GLY A 375 -17.37 8.09 19.74
N TYR A 376 -16.11 8.05 19.32
CA TYR A 376 -15.74 7.98 17.91
C TYR A 376 -15.82 6.53 17.40
N PRO A 377 -16.64 6.25 16.37
CA PRO A 377 -16.87 4.89 15.90
C PRO A 377 -15.68 4.37 15.07
N MET A 378 -15.26 3.15 15.36
CA MET A 378 -14.15 2.48 14.66
C MET A 378 -14.68 1.22 13.96
N SER A 379 -14.28 0.98 12.70
CA SER A 379 -14.61 -0.24 11.95
C SER A 379 -13.55 -1.33 12.15
N TYR A 380 -12.27 -0.95 12.02
CA TYR A 380 -11.09 -1.80 12.04
C TYR A 380 -9.92 -1.05 12.68
N ILE A 381 -8.99 -1.79 13.28
CA ILE A 381 -7.71 -1.28 13.79
C ILE A 381 -6.58 -1.86 12.95
N GLU A 382 -5.92 -1.02 12.16
CA GLU A 382 -4.68 -1.37 11.45
C GLU A 382 -3.49 -1.29 12.42
N MET A 383 -2.59 -2.27 12.40
CA MET A 383 -1.46 -2.34 13.32
C MET A 383 -0.14 -2.17 12.57
N GLY A 384 0.45 -0.98 12.71
CA GLY A 384 1.65 -0.55 11.99
C GLY A 384 1.41 -0.14 10.53
N GLU A 385 2.48 0.21 9.83
CA GLU A 385 2.47 0.64 8.42
C GLU A 385 3.70 0.06 7.67
N GLU A 386 3.48 -0.51 6.48
CA GLU A 386 4.49 -1.03 5.54
C GLU A 386 5.66 -1.79 6.20
N PRO A 387 5.41 -2.82 7.02
CA PRO A 387 6.50 -3.52 7.71
C PRO A 387 7.50 -4.19 6.75
N ASP A 388 7.09 -4.47 5.51
CA ASP A 388 7.95 -4.92 4.41
C ASP A 388 8.89 -3.82 3.89
N GLY A 389 8.39 -2.58 3.74
CA GLY A 389 9.20 -1.40 3.42
C GLY A 389 10.11 -0.91 4.55
N GLN A 390 9.79 -1.33 5.79
CA GLN A 390 10.62 -1.16 6.99
C GLN A 390 11.56 -2.36 7.25
N TYR A 391 11.60 -3.32 6.31
CA TYR A 391 12.46 -4.49 6.31
C TYR A 391 12.32 -5.39 7.55
N MET A 392 11.16 -5.38 8.22
CA MET A 392 10.92 -6.24 9.37
C MET A 392 10.94 -7.71 8.98
N LEU A 393 11.46 -8.56 9.87
CA LEU A 393 11.24 -10.00 9.75
C LEU A 393 9.81 -10.36 10.22
N PRO A 394 9.17 -11.36 9.59
CA PRO A 394 7.79 -11.74 9.91
C PRO A 394 7.58 -12.13 11.37
N GLU A 395 8.57 -12.79 11.98
CA GLU A 395 8.51 -13.24 13.37
C GLU A 395 8.67 -12.07 14.36
N ASP A 396 9.50 -11.07 14.03
CA ASP A 396 9.62 -9.84 14.82
C ASP A 396 8.31 -9.06 14.81
N TYR A 397 7.71 -8.88 13.62
CA TYR A 397 6.39 -8.26 13.50
C TYR A 397 5.32 -9.10 14.23
N GLY A 398 5.37 -10.42 14.11
CA GLY A 398 4.49 -11.35 14.83
C GLY A 398 4.54 -11.16 16.34
N ALA A 399 5.73 -11.03 16.93
CA ALA A 399 5.92 -10.83 18.36
C ALA A 399 5.34 -9.49 18.84
N LEU A 400 5.54 -8.42 18.07
CA LEU A 400 4.92 -7.12 18.36
C LEU A 400 3.39 -7.18 18.20
N TYR A 401 2.90 -7.77 17.11
CA TYR A 401 1.46 -7.94 16.82
C TYR A 401 0.72 -8.59 17.99
N LEU A 402 1.26 -9.68 18.56
CA LEU A 402 0.63 -10.37 19.69
C LEU A 402 0.58 -9.52 20.96
N GLN A 403 1.64 -8.75 21.24
CA GLN A 403 1.69 -7.83 22.38
C GLN A 403 0.66 -6.71 22.25
N TRP A 404 0.57 -6.10 21.06
CA TRP A 404 -0.45 -5.10 20.74
C TRP A 404 -1.85 -5.66 20.82
N ALA A 405 -2.11 -6.83 20.21
CA ALA A 405 -3.41 -7.48 20.30
C ALA A 405 -3.84 -7.72 21.74
N THR A 406 -2.92 -8.18 22.60
CA THR A 406 -3.19 -8.33 24.03
C THR A 406 -3.48 -6.98 24.73
N ALA A 407 -2.75 -5.91 24.41
CA ALA A 407 -2.99 -4.59 24.99
C ALA A 407 -4.34 -4.00 24.55
N LEU A 408 -4.65 -4.07 23.26
CA LEU A 408 -5.88 -3.51 22.67
C LEU A 408 -7.13 -4.30 23.11
N HIS A 409 -7.07 -5.63 23.14
CA HIS A 409 -8.21 -6.45 23.61
C HIS A 409 -8.47 -6.35 25.12
N ARG A 410 -7.52 -5.85 25.92
CA ARG A 410 -7.79 -5.47 27.31
C ARG A 410 -8.69 -4.23 27.40
N VAL A 411 -8.58 -3.31 26.44
CA VAL A 411 -9.46 -2.14 26.33
C VAL A 411 -10.82 -2.54 25.76
N ASP A 412 -10.82 -3.36 24.71
CA ASP A 412 -12.04 -3.87 24.09
C ASP A 412 -11.80 -5.17 23.32
N ARG A 413 -12.42 -6.27 23.77
CA ARG A 413 -12.30 -7.60 23.14
C ARG A 413 -13.00 -7.71 21.78
N THR A 414 -13.80 -6.73 21.39
CA THR A 414 -14.57 -6.75 20.13
C THR A 414 -13.84 -6.05 18.97
N LEU A 415 -12.67 -5.45 19.22
CA LEU A 415 -11.88 -4.81 18.18
C LEU A 415 -11.47 -5.81 17.11
N LYS A 416 -11.66 -5.41 15.86
CA LYS A 416 -11.17 -6.13 14.68
C LYS A 416 -9.77 -5.62 14.36
N LEU A 417 -8.76 -6.38 14.76
CA LEU A 417 -7.35 -6.04 14.56
C LEU A 417 -6.87 -6.64 13.23
N GLY A 418 -5.96 -5.97 12.54
CA GLY A 418 -5.46 -6.46 11.27
C GLY A 418 -4.24 -5.72 10.77
N GLY A 419 -3.93 -5.98 9.51
CA GLY A 419 -2.59 -5.83 8.94
C GLY A 419 -2.06 -7.22 8.54
N PRO A 420 -0.75 -7.40 8.27
CA PRO A 420 0.24 -6.35 8.14
C PRO A 420 -0.10 -5.43 6.98
N VAL A 421 0.06 -4.12 7.14
CA VAL A 421 -0.33 -3.11 6.14
C VAL A 421 0.76 -3.03 5.07
N PHE A 422 0.77 -3.95 4.11
CA PHE A 422 1.87 -4.06 3.13
C PHE A 422 1.89 -2.96 2.06
N GLN A 423 3.09 -2.69 1.54
CA GLN A 423 3.27 -1.89 0.32
C GLN A 423 2.53 -2.47 -0.89
N GLY A 424 2.38 -1.62 -1.91
CA GLY A 424 1.83 -2.03 -3.20
C GLY A 424 2.76 -2.98 -3.95
N VAL A 425 2.41 -4.27 -4.00
CA VAL A 425 3.16 -5.31 -4.70
C VAL A 425 2.29 -6.17 -5.62
N ASN A 426 2.88 -6.71 -6.69
CA ASN A 426 2.20 -7.58 -7.65
C ASN A 426 2.55 -9.07 -7.50
N ARG A 427 3.28 -9.44 -6.43
CA ARG A 427 3.74 -10.79 -6.14
C ARG A 427 4.01 -10.94 -4.65
N ASP A 428 4.26 -12.18 -4.21
CA ASP A 428 4.65 -12.50 -2.84
C ASP A 428 5.82 -11.61 -2.35
N ILE A 429 5.72 -11.20 -1.08
CA ILE A 429 6.77 -10.47 -0.38
C ILE A 429 7.73 -11.49 0.20
N GLN A 430 8.97 -11.47 -0.28
CA GLN A 430 9.98 -12.41 0.14
C GLN A 430 10.95 -11.78 1.13
N VAL A 431 11.39 -12.57 2.10
CA VAL A 431 12.48 -12.26 3.05
C VAL A 431 13.52 -13.37 3.03
N TRP A 432 14.63 -13.13 3.74
CA TRP A 432 15.68 -14.15 3.90
C TRP A 432 15.07 -15.47 4.37
N PRO A 433 15.50 -16.62 3.82
CA PRO A 433 14.95 -17.91 4.22
C PRO A 433 15.15 -18.12 5.73
N ASP A 434 14.09 -18.60 6.39
CA ASP A 434 14.21 -19.08 7.77
C ASP A 434 14.97 -20.41 7.84
N ALA A 435 15.08 -20.99 9.05
CA ALA A 435 15.74 -22.28 9.26
C ALA A 435 15.06 -23.45 8.52
N GLN A 436 13.83 -23.29 8.02
CA GLN A 436 13.10 -24.27 7.21
C GLN A 436 13.16 -23.95 5.70
N GLY A 437 13.84 -22.86 5.31
CA GLY A 437 13.93 -22.41 3.92
C GLY A 437 12.72 -21.64 3.42
N ARG A 438 11.79 -21.21 4.30
CA ARG A 438 10.60 -20.45 3.91
C ARG A 438 10.94 -18.99 3.68
N THR A 439 10.42 -18.42 2.60
CA THR A 439 10.74 -17.05 2.16
C THR A 439 9.53 -16.11 2.17
N SER A 440 8.29 -16.62 2.04
CA SER A 440 7.08 -15.78 2.09
C SER A 440 6.97 -15.09 3.46
N TRP A 441 6.88 -13.76 3.43
CA TRP A 441 6.72 -12.94 4.61
C TRP A 441 5.38 -13.26 5.27
N LEU A 442 4.27 -13.14 4.52
CA LEU A 442 2.92 -13.33 5.03
C LEU A 442 2.71 -14.77 5.52
N GLY A 443 3.21 -15.75 4.77
CA GLY A 443 3.12 -17.16 5.18
C GLY A 443 3.83 -17.45 6.49
N ARG A 444 4.97 -16.81 6.74
CA ARG A 444 5.71 -16.93 8.02
C ARG A 444 4.99 -16.23 9.17
N PHE A 445 4.43 -15.04 8.94
CA PHE A 445 3.61 -14.35 9.94
C PHE A 445 2.36 -15.15 10.33
N ILE A 446 1.62 -15.68 9.36
CA ILE A 446 0.45 -16.54 9.61
C ILE A 446 0.86 -17.80 10.37
N ALA A 447 1.99 -18.42 10.02
CA ALA A 447 2.52 -19.57 10.75
C ALA A 447 2.89 -19.21 12.19
N TYR A 448 3.46 -18.03 12.42
CA TYR A 448 3.77 -17.51 13.75
C TYR A 448 2.49 -17.35 14.59
N LEU A 449 1.43 -16.72 14.08
CA LEU A 449 0.15 -16.60 14.80
C LEU A 449 -0.46 -17.97 15.13
N LYS A 450 -0.37 -18.94 14.21
CA LYS A 450 -0.83 -20.32 14.42
C LYS A 450 -0.05 -21.02 15.52
N ALA A 451 1.28 -20.90 15.53
CA ALA A 451 2.14 -21.50 16.55
C ALA A 451 1.81 -20.99 17.97
N HIS A 452 1.33 -19.75 18.08
CA HIS A 452 0.91 -19.14 19.34
C HIS A 452 -0.57 -19.36 19.68
N ASN A 453 -1.34 -20.05 18.84
CA ASN A 453 -2.80 -20.21 18.95
C ASN A 453 -3.57 -18.87 18.95
N ARG A 454 -3.07 -17.89 18.19
CA ARG A 454 -3.58 -16.52 18.15
C ARG A 454 -3.98 -16.06 16.74
N LEU A 455 -4.15 -16.98 15.79
CA LEU A 455 -4.65 -16.66 14.45
C LEU A 455 -5.97 -15.87 14.46
N ASN A 456 -6.82 -16.10 15.47
CA ASN A 456 -8.10 -15.40 15.62
C ASN A 456 -7.97 -13.91 15.97
N ASP A 457 -6.78 -13.42 16.31
CA ASP A 457 -6.55 -11.99 16.47
C ASP A 457 -6.51 -11.27 15.12
N LEU A 458 -6.17 -11.99 14.05
CA LEU A 458 -6.16 -11.48 12.68
C LEU A 458 -7.57 -11.44 12.12
N ALA A 459 -8.25 -10.31 12.30
CA ALA A 459 -9.61 -10.09 11.83
C ALA A 459 -9.69 -9.65 10.36
N PHE A 460 -8.61 -9.13 9.78
CA PHE A 460 -8.47 -8.76 8.37
C PHE A 460 -6.98 -8.64 7.99
N VAL A 461 -6.68 -8.69 6.69
CA VAL A 461 -5.39 -8.30 6.11
C VAL A 461 -5.60 -7.03 5.30
N SER A 462 -4.67 -6.08 5.39
CA SER A 462 -4.67 -4.89 4.56
C SER A 462 -3.37 -4.73 3.78
N PHE A 463 -3.42 -4.06 2.65
CA PHE A 463 -2.26 -3.79 1.80
C PHE A 463 -2.60 -2.64 0.86
N GLU A 464 -1.59 -2.13 0.18
CA GLU A 464 -1.78 -1.09 -0.82
C GLU A 464 -1.83 -1.67 -2.24
N HIS A 465 -2.33 -0.87 -3.17
CA HIS A 465 -2.33 -1.23 -4.58
C HIS A 465 -1.75 -0.11 -5.45
N TYR A 466 -0.51 -0.32 -5.87
CA TYR A 466 0.27 0.53 -6.78
C TYR A 466 0.87 -0.33 -7.89
N PRO A 467 0.06 -0.77 -8.87
CA PRO A 467 0.41 -1.88 -9.76
C PRO A 467 1.51 -1.57 -10.77
N TYR A 468 1.81 -0.30 -11.04
CA TYR A 468 2.76 0.07 -12.09
C TYR A 468 3.99 0.81 -11.57
N GLU A 469 5.13 0.53 -12.20
CA GLU A 469 6.33 1.34 -12.00
C GLU A 469 6.10 2.74 -12.61
N PRO A 470 6.32 3.83 -11.83
CA PRO A 470 6.33 5.18 -12.37
C PRO A 470 7.23 5.28 -13.59
N CYS A 471 6.93 6.21 -14.50
CA CYS A 471 7.69 6.42 -15.74
C CYS A 471 7.55 5.34 -16.81
N LYS A 472 6.99 4.17 -16.49
CA LYS A 472 6.82 3.07 -17.44
C LYS A 472 5.36 2.77 -17.78
N ILE A 473 4.43 3.58 -17.26
CA ILE A 473 3.00 3.47 -17.53
C ILE A 473 2.74 3.79 -19.00
N GLN A 474 2.07 2.85 -19.68
CA GLN A 474 1.60 3.00 -21.06
C GLN A 474 0.14 2.61 -21.12
N TRP A 475 -0.56 2.96 -22.20
CA TRP A 475 -1.97 2.59 -22.34
C TRP A 475 -2.21 1.07 -22.23
N SER A 476 -1.26 0.26 -22.72
CA SER A 476 -1.34 -1.20 -22.63
C SER A 476 -1.35 -1.72 -21.19
N SER A 477 -0.85 -0.96 -20.22
CA SER A 477 -0.91 -1.32 -18.80
C SER A 477 -2.35 -1.54 -18.33
N LEU A 478 -3.35 -0.86 -18.91
CA LEU A 478 -4.76 -1.08 -18.57
C LEU A 478 -5.25 -2.51 -18.85
N TYR A 479 -4.58 -3.25 -19.74
CA TYR A 479 -4.96 -4.64 -20.04
C TYR A 479 -4.52 -5.60 -18.94
N ASP A 480 -3.47 -5.26 -18.18
CA ASP A 480 -2.88 -6.11 -17.16
C ASP A 480 -3.66 -6.03 -15.82
N GLU A 481 -4.28 -4.87 -15.54
CA GLU A 481 -4.88 -4.54 -14.25
C GLU A 481 -5.74 -5.67 -13.65
N PRO A 482 -6.76 -6.23 -14.36
CA PRO A 482 -7.61 -7.24 -13.76
C PRO A 482 -6.85 -8.51 -13.35
N THR A 483 -5.78 -8.84 -14.07
CA THR A 483 -4.91 -9.99 -13.75
C THR A 483 -4.04 -9.68 -12.55
N LEU A 484 -3.45 -8.49 -12.48
CA LEU A 484 -2.59 -8.08 -11.36
C LEU A 484 -3.34 -8.14 -10.03
N ILE A 485 -4.52 -7.53 -9.97
CA ILE A 485 -5.27 -7.48 -8.71
C ILE A 485 -5.85 -8.85 -8.31
N SER A 486 -6.38 -9.62 -9.25
CA SER A 486 -6.88 -10.97 -8.93
C SER A 486 -5.75 -11.91 -8.52
N HIS A 487 -4.58 -11.78 -9.14
CA HIS A 487 -3.40 -12.59 -8.79
C HIS A 487 -2.92 -12.31 -7.37
N ILE A 488 -2.77 -11.04 -6.96
CA ILE A 488 -2.23 -10.73 -5.64
C ILE A 488 -3.17 -11.19 -4.50
N LEU A 489 -4.50 -11.10 -4.69
CA LEU A 489 -5.46 -11.67 -3.74
C LEU A 489 -5.27 -13.19 -3.61
N GLN A 490 -5.03 -13.89 -4.72
CA GLN A 490 -4.77 -15.33 -4.70
C GLN A 490 -3.44 -15.65 -4.00
N VAL A 491 -2.38 -14.87 -4.24
CA VAL A 491 -1.09 -15.03 -3.55
C VAL A 491 -1.28 -14.95 -2.03
N TRP A 492 -2.04 -13.98 -1.52
CA TRP A 492 -2.32 -13.87 -0.09
C TRP A 492 -3.11 -15.06 0.46
N ARG A 493 -4.05 -15.61 -0.32
CA ARG A 493 -4.74 -16.85 0.06
C ARG A 493 -3.79 -18.05 0.08
N ASP A 494 -2.89 -18.14 -0.90
CA ASP A 494 -1.89 -19.22 -1.01
C ASP A 494 -0.86 -19.15 0.12
N ASP A 495 -0.53 -17.95 0.58
CA ASP A 495 0.30 -17.70 1.78
C ASP A 495 -0.43 -18.04 3.10
N GLY A 496 -1.70 -18.41 3.02
CA GLY A 496 -2.44 -19.03 4.12
C GLY A 496 -3.40 -18.11 4.87
N VAL A 497 -3.74 -16.94 4.31
CA VAL A 497 -4.83 -16.10 4.81
C VAL A 497 -6.15 -16.88 4.74
N PRO A 498 -6.81 -17.16 5.88
CA PRO A 498 -8.02 -17.98 5.91
C PRO A 498 -9.14 -17.40 5.02
N PRO A 499 -9.94 -18.20 4.31
CA PRO A 499 -10.95 -17.71 3.36
C PRO A 499 -11.97 -16.72 3.94
N ASN A 500 -12.22 -16.76 5.26
CA ASN A 500 -13.15 -15.88 5.97
C ASN A 500 -12.49 -14.61 6.56
N VAL A 501 -11.18 -14.45 6.41
CA VAL A 501 -10.47 -13.23 6.78
C VAL A 501 -10.56 -12.26 5.60
N PRO A 502 -11.16 -11.07 5.78
CA PRO A 502 -11.27 -10.05 4.75
C PRO A 502 -9.92 -9.54 4.27
N MET A 503 -9.85 -9.16 2.99
CA MET A 503 -8.71 -8.49 2.37
C MET A 503 -9.11 -7.08 1.93
N LEU A 504 -8.43 -6.08 2.51
CA LEU A 504 -8.75 -4.67 2.35
C LEU A 504 -7.61 -3.93 1.66
N ILE A 505 -7.91 -3.15 0.63
CA ILE A 505 -6.93 -2.25 0.02
C ILE A 505 -7.04 -0.89 0.68
N THR A 506 -6.12 -0.57 1.59
CA THR A 506 -6.21 0.62 2.42
C THR A 506 -5.47 1.82 1.83
N GLU A 507 -4.71 1.62 0.75
CA GLU A 507 -4.27 2.66 -0.19
C GLU A 507 -4.35 2.17 -1.62
N LEU A 508 -4.73 3.04 -2.54
CA LEU A 508 -4.60 2.71 -3.96
C LEU A 508 -4.43 3.95 -4.84
N ASN A 509 -3.55 3.81 -5.82
CA ASN A 509 -3.55 4.61 -7.03
C ASN A 509 -2.74 3.90 -8.12
N ILE A 510 -2.56 4.53 -9.28
CA ILE A 510 -1.91 3.91 -10.45
C ILE A 510 -0.45 3.49 -10.15
N ALA A 511 0.28 4.30 -9.38
CA ALA A 511 1.68 4.08 -9.00
C ALA A 511 2.04 4.95 -7.79
N TRP A 512 3.20 4.71 -7.14
CA TRP A 512 3.69 5.47 -5.98
C TRP A 512 4.27 6.86 -6.33
N ASN A 513 4.26 7.25 -7.60
CA ASN A 513 4.57 8.61 -8.05
C ASN A 513 3.62 9.01 -9.19
N THR A 514 3.19 10.27 -9.20
CA THR A 514 2.14 10.76 -10.10
C THR A 514 2.64 11.09 -11.52
N GLY A 515 1.71 11.43 -12.41
CA GLY A 515 1.93 11.90 -13.76
C GLY A 515 0.60 12.17 -14.47
N GLU A 516 0.66 12.49 -15.76
CA GLU A 516 -0.52 12.80 -16.59
C GLU A 516 -1.56 11.67 -16.60
N SER A 517 -1.14 10.42 -16.49
CA SER A 517 -2.04 9.25 -16.44
C SER A 517 -3.04 9.28 -15.28
N PHE A 518 -2.74 10.00 -14.20
CA PHE A 518 -3.61 10.12 -13.02
C PHE A 518 -4.76 11.10 -13.25
N VAL A 519 -4.53 12.13 -14.07
CA VAL A 519 -5.50 13.19 -14.32
C VAL A 519 -6.28 13.00 -15.61
N ASP A 520 -5.68 12.35 -16.61
CA ASP A 520 -6.30 12.04 -17.90
C ASP A 520 -7.21 10.80 -17.87
N THR A 521 -7.94 10.55 -18.95
CA THR A 521 -8.90 9.43 -19.12
C THR A 521 -8.35 8.07 -18.70
N PHE A 522 -7.04 7.83 -18.84
CA PHE A 522 -6.38 6.63 -18.33
C PHE A 522 -6.74 6.35 -16.86
N GLY A 523 -6.67 7.34 -15.98
CA GLY A 523 -6.94 7.17 -14.56
C GLY A 523 -8.39 6.79 -14.25
N ALA A 524 -9.34 7.29 -15.05
CA ALA A 524 -10.74 6.89 -14.95
C ALA A 524 -10.97 5.43 -15.37
N LEU A 525 -10.36 5.01 -16.50
CA LEU A 525 -10.47 3.64 -16.96
C LEU A 525 -9.81 2.67 -15.98
N TRP A 526 -8.61 2.99 -15.51
CA TRP A 526 -7.89 2.19 -14.53
C TRP A 526 -8.70 2.02 -13.24
N LEU A 527 -9.19 3.11 -12.64
CA LEU A 527 -9.91 3.06 -11.37
C LEU A 527 -11.20 2.23 -11.47
N ALA A 528 -11.94 2.36 -12.57
CA ALA A 528 -13.15 1.57 -12.80
C ALA A 528 -12.82 0.08 -13.03
N ASP A 529 -11.78 -0.22 -13.82
CA ASP A 529 -11.40 -1.59 -14.13
C ASP A 529 -10.84 -2.32 -12.89
N PHE A 530 -9.96 -1.65 -12.15
CA PHE A 530 -9.45 -2.10 -10.86
C PHE A 530 -10.58 -2.36 -9.86
N ALA A 531 -11.48 -1.40 -9.63
CA ALA A 531 -12.55 -1.57 -8.64
C ALA A 531 -13.47 -2.74 -8.99
N GLY A 532 -13.84 -2.86 -10.27
CA GLY A 532 -14.63 -3.98 -10.77
C GLY A 532 -13.92 -5.32 -10.59
N ALA A 533 -12.64 -5.40 -10.96
CA ALA A 533 -11.84 -6.62 -10.87
C ALA A 533 -11.60 -7.04 -9.42
N PHE A 534 -11.24 -6.10 -8.54
CA PHE A 534 -10.99 -6.33 -7.11
C PHE A 534 -12.19 -6.99 -6.44
N PHE A 535 -13.38 -6.40 -6.58
CA PHE A 535 -14.56 -6.97 -5.94
C PHE A 535 -15.01 -8.27 -6.61
N THR A 536 -14.83 -8.43 -7.93
CA THR A 536 -15.12 -9.70 -8.62
C THR A 536 -14.19 -10.83 -8.16
N ALA A 537 -12.93 -10.52 -7.85
CA ALA A 537 -11.95 -11.46 -7.31
C ALA A 537 -12.11 -11.76 -5.81
N GLY A 538 -13.12 -11.17 -5.14
CA GLY A 538 -13.43 -11.43 -3.74
C GLY A 538 -12.77 -10.50 -2.73
N GLY A 539 -12.29 -9.33 -3.16
CA GLY A 539 -11.85 -8.26 -2.25
C GLY A 539 -13.01 -7.70 -1.42
N ASP A 540 -12.73 -7.27 -0.20
CA ASP A 540 -13.77 -6.92 0.80
C ASP A 540 -13.96 -5.41 0.99
N GLY A 541 -12.93 -4.60 0.69
CA GLY A 541 -13.01 -3.15 0.78
C GLY A 541 -11.81 -2.47 0.13
N LEU A 542 -12.06 -1.32 -0.50
CA LEU A 542 -11.03 -0.49 -1.13
C LEU A 542 -11.13 0.94 -0.64
N TYR A 543 -9.98 1.59 -0.50
CA TYR A 543 -9.86 2.95 0.00
C TYR A 543 -9.02 3.78 -0.99
N TYR A 544 -9.68 4.64 -1.75
CA TYR A 544 -9.04 5.52 -2.72
C TYR A 544 -7.99 6.43 -2.06
N PHE A 545 -6.77 6.50 -2.60
CA PHE A 545 -5.72 7.33 -2.03
C PHE A 545 -5.89 8.82 -2.33
N HIS A 546 -5.73 9.61 -1.26
CA HIS A 546 -5.89 11.06 -1.15
C HIS A 546 -7.32 11.58 -1.38
N TYR A 547 -8.17 11.29 -0.39
CA TYR A 547 -9.49 11.90 -0.29
C TYR A 547 -9.39 13.42 -0.17
N VAL A 548 -8.39 13.89 0.59
CA VAL A 548 -8.10 15.31 0.72
C VAL A 548 -7.44 15.83 -0.57
N PRO A 549 -7.98 16.90 -1.19
CA PRO A 549 -7.45 17.44 -2.44
C PRO A 549 -5.99 17.85 -2.36
N SER A 550 -5.28 17.72 -3.47
CA SER A 550 -3.90 18.20 -3.63
C SER A 550 -3.68 18.82 -5.00
N GLY A 551 -2.81 19.83 -5.05
CA GLY A 551 -2.44 20.48 -6.31
C GLY A 551 -1.65 19.56 -7.25
N VAL A 552 -1.69 19.88 -8.54
CA VAL A 552 -0.79 19.22 -9.49
C VAL A 552 0.65 19.55 -9.17
N HIS A 553 1.51 18.55 -9.24
CA HIS A 553 2.94 18.67 -8.96
C HIS A 553 3.73 17.86 -9.99
N SER A 554 5.03 18.17 -10.07
CA SER A 554 5.93 17.44 -10.96
C SER A 554 6.03 16.01 -10.49
N GLY A 555 5.48 15.10 -11.29
CA GLY A 555 5.64 13.67 -11.13
C GLY A 555 6.80 13.17 -11.98
N CYS A 556 6.68 11.91 -12.41
CA CYS A 556 7.71 11.30 -13.24
C CYS A 556 7.91 12.05 -14.57
N GLY A 557 9.18 12.20 -15.00
CA GLY A 557 9.53 12.70 -16.33
C GLY A 557 9.17 14.17 -16.55
N ASN A 558 8.98 14.91 -15.45
CA ASN A 558 8.41 16.26 -15.42
C ASN A 558 6.96 16.34 -15.92
N SER A 559 6.25 15.21 -15.97
CA SER A 559 4.81 15.17 -16.22
C SER A 559 4.06 15.64 -14.98
N MET A 560 3.12 16.57 -15.15
CA MET A 560 2.34 17.12 -14.04
C MET A 560 1.14 16.23 -13.76
N GLY A 561 0.96 15.85 -12.49
CA GLY A 561 -0.16 15.02 -12.04
C GLY A 561 -0.54 15.30 -10.60
N THR A 562 -1.58 14.63 -10.12
CA THR A 562 -1.97 14.60 -8.70
C THR A 562 -2.54 13.23 -8.38
N PHE A 563 -2.38 12.77 -7.13
CA PHE A 563 -3.07 11.57 -6.64
C PHE A 563 -4.56 11.84 -6.36
N GLY A 564 -4.90 13.10 -6.11
CA GLY A 564 -6.24 13.49 -5.70
C GLY A 564 -7.23 13.57 -6.85
N MET A 565 -8.52 13.48 -6.52
CA MET A 565 -9.62 13.62 -7.47
C MET A 565 -9.80 15.05 -8.00
N PHE A 566 -9.07 16.02 -7.46
CA PHE A 566 -9.23 17.44 -7.77
C PHE A 566 -7.87 18.08 -7.99
N THR A 567 -7.80 19.04 -8.91
CA THR A 567 -6.67 19.96 -8.99
C THR A 567 -6.89 21.15 -8.05
N MET A 568 -5.80 21.72 -7.54
CA MET A 568 -5.84 22.86 -6.63
C MET A 568 -4.82 23.92 -7.00
N ASN A 569 -5.08 25.17 -6.59
CA ASN A 569 -4.05 26.21 -6.55
C ASN A 569 -3.27 26.19 -5.23
N LYS A 570 -2.25 27.06 -5.15
CA LYS A 570 -1.40 27.25 -3.96
C LYS A 570 -2.16 27.74 -2.71
N ASP A 571 -3.36 28.27 -2.89
CA ASP A 571 -4.23 28.72 -1.80
C ASP A 571 -5.20 27.63 -1.32
N PHE A 572 -5.02 26.38 -1.77
CA PHE A 572 -5.86 25.24 -1.43
C PHE A 572 -7.33 25.43 -1.88
N GLN A 573 -7.53 26.10 -3.00
CA GLN A 573 -8.82 26.17 -3.68
C GLN A 573 -8.86 25.15 -4.81
N ILE A 574 -9.89 24.30 -4.80
CA ILE A 574 -10.19 23.36 -5.89
C ILE A 574 -10.42 24.16 -7.19
N LYS A 575 -9.84 23.69 -8.29
CA LYS A 575 -9.95 24.31 -9.61
C LYS A 575 -10.74 23.47 -10.60
N GLN A 576 -10.45 22.18 -10.69
CA GLN A 576 -11.12 21.29 -11.64
C GLN A 576 -11.17 19.86 -11.08
N HIS A 577 -12.15 19.09 -11.56
CA HIS A 577 -12.23 17.65 -11.35
C HIS A 577 -11.23 16.93 -12.28
N THR A 578 -10.59 15.89 -11.78
CA THR A 578 -9.80 14.95 -12.59
C THR A 578 -10.72 13.89 -13.22
N SER A 579 -10.19 13.08 -14.14
CA SER A 579 -10.92 11.92 -14.66
C SER A 579 -11.32 10.93 -13.54
N GLN A 580 -10.45 10.72 -12.54
CA GLN A 580 -10.68 9.82 -11.41
C GLN A 580 -11.84 10.27 -10.51
N TYR A 581 -12.14 11.58 -10.44
CA TYR A 581 -13.36 12.07 -9.78
C TYR A 581 -14.63 11.52 -10.43
N PHE A 582 -14.70 11.61 -11.76
CA PHE A 582 -15.89 11.15 -12.49
C PHE A 582 -16.02 9.62 -12.46
N ALA A 583 -14.91 8.88 -12.56
CA ALA A 583 -14.92 7.45 -12.34
C ALA A 583 -15.39 7.07 -10.92
N SER A 584 -14.97 7.83 -9.90
CA SER A 584 -15.45 7.65 -8.53
C SER A 584 -16.97 7.81 -8.43
N GLN A 585 -17.56 8.80 -9.11
CA GLN A 585 -19.03 8.94 -9.15
C GLN A 585 -19.71 7.79 -9.88
N LEU A 586 -19.15 7.31 -11.00
CA LEU A 586 -19.68 6.14 -11.71
C LEU A 586 -19.68 4.90 -10.82
N ILE A 587 -18.58 4.63 -10.12
CA ILE A 587 -18.46 3.49 -9.21
C ILE A 587 -19.46 3.62 -8.06
N THR A 588 -19.41 4.74 -7.34
CA THR A 588 -20.08 4.88 -6.03
C THR A 588 -21.57 5.24 -6.12
N GLN A 589 -22.05 5.75 -7.25
CA GLN A 589 -23.42 6.28 -7.39
C GLN A 589 -24.24 5.62 -8.50
N GLU A 590 -23.58 5.18 -9.58
CA GLU A 590 -24.27 4.66 -10.76
C GLU A 590 -24.18 3.13 -10.86
N TRP A 591 -22.96 2.57 -10.76
CA TRP A 591 -22.72 1.12 -10.72
C TRP A 591 -23.33 0.53 -9.46
N VAL A 592 -22.91 1.00 -8.28
CA VAL A 592 -23.57 0.65 -7.03
C VAL A 592 -24.68 1.64 -6.67
N GLN A 593 -25.53 1.22 -5.74
CA GLN A 593 -26.51 2.09 -5.10
C GLN A 593 -25.90 2.59 -3.79
N PRO A 594 -25.76 3.91 -3.56
CA PRO A 594 -25.29 4.41 -2.28
C PRO A 594 -26.15 3.92 -1.10
N GLY A 595 -25.50 3.65 0.03
CA GLY A 595 -26.16 3.30 1.29
C GLY A 595 -25.80 1.90 1.81
N ASN A 596 -26.59 1.42 2.78
CA ASN A 596 -26.33 0.18 3.54
C ASN A 596 -26.96 -1.07 2.91
N GLY A 597 -27.38 -1.00 1.65
CA GLY A 597 -27.95 -2.14 0.96
C GLY A 597 -26.85 -3.05 0.44
N SER A 598 -27.10 -4.36 0.45
CA SER A 598 -26.17 -5.37 -0.04
C SER A 598 -26.25 -5.53 -1.57
N HIS A 599 -25.09 -5.47 -2.22
CA HIS A 599 -24.90 -5.69 -3.65
C HIS A 599 -24.28 -7.06 -3.89
N LYS A 600 -24.86 -7.83 -4.81
CA LYS A 600 -24.32 -9.14 -5.21
C LYS A 600 -23.58 -9.03 -6.53
N ILE A 601 -22.38 -9.55 -6.58
CA ILE A 601 -21.54 -9.54 -7.78
C ILE A 601 -21.66 -10.88 -8.49
N PHE A 602 -21.80 -10.81 -9.80
CA PHE A 602 -21.91 -11.96 -10.68
C PHE A 602 -20.77 -11.95 -11.71
N PRO A 603 -20.23 -13.12 -12.08
CA PRO A 603 -19.27 -13.22 -13.17
C PRO A 603 -19.83 -12.61 -14.44
N ALA A 604 -19.00 -11.80 -15.11
CA ALA A 604 -19.30 -11.27 -16.43
C ALA A 604 -18.08 -11.41 -17.32
N ALA A 605 -18.32 -11.70 -18.60
CA ALA A 605 -17.28 -11.92 -19.59
C ALA A 605 -17.63 -11.21 -20.91
N SER A 606 -16.58 -10.78 -21.60
CA SER A 606 -16.63 -10.12 -22.90
C SER A 606 -15.87 -10.97 -23.91
N ASP A 607 -16.41 -11.10 -25.11
CA ASP A 607 -15.70 -11.72 -26.25
C ASP A 607 -14.87 -10.71 -27.06
N ILE A 608 -14.74 -9.47 -26.58
CA ILE A 608 -14.02 -8.39 -27.25
C ILE A 608 -12.55 -8.42 -26.86
N SER A 609 -11.74 -8.91 -27.78
CA SER A 609 -10.29 -9.00 -27.61
C SER A 609 -9.55 -8.49 -28.84
N ASP A 610 -8.28 -8.11 -28.65
CA ASP A 610 -7.37 -7.82 -29.74
C ASP A 610 -6.69 -9.10 -30.28
N PRO A 611 -5.96 -9.03 -31.40
CA PRO A 611 -5.25 -10.17 -31.95
C PRO A 611 -4.13 -10.74 -31.06
N ALA A 612 -3.67 -9.99 -30.06
CA ALA A 612 -2.70 -10.44 -29.07
C ALA A 612 -3.36 -11.18 -27.88
N GLY A 613 -4.69 -11.21 -27.83
CA GLY A 613 -5.47 -11.87 -26.79
C GLY A 613 -5.81 -10.98 -25.60
N HIS A 614 -5.50 -9.68 -25.65
CA HIS A 614 -5.90 -8.75 -24.59
C HIS A 614 -7.40 -8.52 -24.64
N VAL A 615 -8.06 -8.52 -23.49
CA VAL A 615 -9.48 -8.16 -23.37
C VAL A 615 -9.62 -6.64 -23.45
N LEU A 616 -10.21 -6.14 -24.54
CA LEU A 616 -10.36 -4.71 -24.80
C LEU A 616 -11.51 -4.08 -24.00
N VAL A 617 -12.57 -4.86 -23.75
CA VAL A 617 -13.73 -4.42 -22.98
C VAL A 617 -13.93 -5.36 -21.81
N THR A 618 -13.80 -4.87 -20.58
CA THR A 618 -14.17 -5.60 -19.37
C THR A 618 -15.58 -5.23 -18.93
N ALA A 619 -16.22 -6.12 -18.15
CA ALA A 619 -17.59 -5.97 -17.69
C ALA A 619 -17.72 -6.44 -16.24
N TYR A 620 -18.45 -5.67 -15.42
CA TYR A 620 -18.65 -5.95 -13.99
C TYR A 620 -20.12 -5.81 -13.63
N ALA A 621 -20.76 -6.93 -13.29
CA ALA A 621 -22.21 -6.98 -13.07
C ALA A 621 -22.55 -7.03 -11.58
N VAL A 622 -23.45 -6.14 -11.16
CA VAL A 622 -24.00 -6.12 -9.81
C VAL A 622 -25.53 -6.19 -9.82
N LEU A 623 -26.10 -7.02 -8.96
CA LEU A 623 -27.51 -6.96 -8.59
C LEU A 623 -27.66 -6.08 -7.35
N ARG A 624 -28.37 -4.97 -7.52
CA ARG A 624 -28.54 -3.94 -6.49
C ARG A 624 -29.70 -4.28 -5.52
N PRO A 625 -29.73 -3.63 -4.34
CA PRO A 625 -30.81 -3.76 -3.36
C PRO A 625 -32.19 -3.41 -3.91
N ASP A 626 -32.26 -2.41 -4.80
CA ASP A 626 -33.45 -1.97 -5.54
C ASP A 626 -33.93 -2.97 -6.62
N LYS A 627 -33.30 -4.14 -6.72
CA LYS A 627 -33.59 -5.22 -7.69
C LYS A 627 -33.24 -4.87 -9.14
N GLN A 628 -32.57 -3.75 -9.39
CA GLN A 628 -32.00 -3.46 -10.69
C GLN A 628 -30.65 -4.14 -10.87
N TRP A 629 -30.36 -4.53 -12.10
CA TRP A 629 -29.01 -4.87 -12.51
C TRP A 629 -28.28 -3.61 -12.93
N ALA A 630 -27.01 -3.49 -12.54
CA ALA A 630 -26.10 -2.50 -13.07
C ALA A 630 -24.84 -3.18 -13.61
N LEU A 631 -24.46 -2.85 -14.84
CA LEU A 631 -23.23 -3.32 -15.48
C LEU A 631 -22.32 -2.14 -15.72
N MET A 632 -21.10 -2.22 -15.19
CA MET A 632 -20.01 -1.30 -15.51
C MET A 632 -19.13 -1.92 -16.59
N PHE A 633 -18.97 -1.19 -17.69
CA PHE A 633 -18.10 -1.55 -18.80
C PHE A 633 -16.91 -0.62 -18.84
N VAL A 634 -15.72 -1.16 -19.08
CA VAL A 634 -14.52 -0.37 -19.34
C VAL A 634 -14.00 -0.72 -20.72
N ASN A 635 -14.24 0.16 -21.69
CA ASN A 635 -13.69 0.04 -23.03
C ASN A 635 -12.30 0.69 -23.08
N LYS A 636 -11.28 -0.16 -23.14
CA LYS A 636 -9.86 0.22 -23.23
C LYS A 636 -9.39 0.38 -24.67
N ASP A 637 -10.21 0.13 -25.68
CA ASP A 637 -9.86 0.45 -27.07
C ASP A 637 -9.90 1.97 -27.29
N GLN A 638 -8.76 2.57 -27.65
CA GLN A 638 -8.64 4.02 -27.89
C GLN A 638 -9.27 4.48 -29.20
N GLN A 639 -9.50 3.56 -30.12
CA GLN A 639 -9.82 3.85 -31.51
C GLN A 639 -11.25 3.46 -31.84
N ASN A 640 -11.78 2.40 -31.22
CA ASN A 640 -13.04 1.82 -31.62
C ASN A 640 -14.10 1.87 -30.52
N ALA A 641 -15.30 2.28 -30.92
CA ALA A 641 -16.51 1.99 -30.17
C ALA A 641 -16.96 0.55 -30.48
N HIS A 642 -17.55 -0.12 -29.50
CA HIS A 642 -18.02 -1.49 -29.63
C HIS A 642 -19.54 -1.57 -29.52
N SER A 643 -20.18 -2.25 -30.49
CA SER A 643 -21.61 -2.56 -30.44
C SER A 643 -21.82 -3.95 -29.86
N VAL A 644 -22.52 -4.03 -28.73
CA VAL A 644 -22.64 -5.24 -27.93
C VAL A 644 -24.09 -5.66 -27.69
N LYS A 645 -24.30 -6.97 -27.60
CA LYS A 645 -25.49 -7.58 -26.97
C LYS A 645 -25.13 -7.95 -25.54
N ILE A 646 -26.07 -7.76 -24.62
CA ILE A 646 -25.89 -8.08 -23.21
C ILE A 646 -26.87 -9.20 -22.84
N ASN A 647 -26.33 -10.35 -22.48
CA ASN A 647 -27.07 -11.55 -22.12
C ASN A 647 -26.86 -11.88 -20.64
N PHE A 648 -27.96 -12.11 -19.92
CA PHE A 648 -27.95 -12.57 -18.53
C PHE A 648 -28.37 -14.04 -18.50
N GLU A 649 -27.38 -14.93 -18.41
CA GLU A 649 -27.61 -16.38 -18.40
C GLU A 649 -27.98 -16.85 -16.99
N ASP A 650 -29.11 -17.55 -16.86
CA ASP A 650 -29.60 -18.16 -15.62
C ASP A 650 -29.90 -19.64 -15.91
N GLY A 651 -28.88 -20.47 -15.78
CA GLY A 651 -28.91 -21.86 -16.27
C GLY A 651 -29.11 -21.93 -17.79
N GLU A 652 -30.24 -22.49 -18.23
CA GLU A 652 -30.61 -22.58 -19.66
C GLU A 652 -31.41 -21.36 -20.15
N ARG A 653 -31.72 -20.39 -19.29
CA ARG A 653 -32.51 -19.21 -19.63
C ARG A 653 -31.59 -18.03 -19.93
N THR A 654 -31.77 -17.42 -21.08
CA THR A 654 -31.12 -16.15 -21.42
C THR A 654 -32.10 -15.01 -21.20
N ARG A 655 -31.77 -14.10 -20.29
CA ARG A 655 -32.50 -12.84 -20.05
C ARG A 655 -31.76 -11.67 -20.68
N HIS A 656 -32.47 -10.56 -20.84
CA HIS A 656 -31.97 -9.32 -21.40
C HIS A 656 -32.50 -8.12 -20.63
N PHE A 657 -31.82 -6.99 -20.72
CA PHE A 657 -32.34 -5.73 -20.22
C PHE A 657 -33.65 -5.36 -20.93
N ALA A 658 -34.67 -4.95 -20.17
CA ALA A 658 -36.01 -4.69 -20.70
C ALA A 658 -36.58 -3.34 -20.24
N GLY A 659 -37.32 -2.69 -21.12
CA GLY A 659 -37.97 -1.42 -20.84
C GLY A 659 -36.96 -0.27 -20.75
N SER A 660 -37.13 0.62 -19.79
CA SER A 660 -36.27 1.78 -19.61
C SER A 660 -34.94 1.39 -18.93
N VAL A 661 -33.82 1.54 -19.63
CA VAL A 661 -32.46 1.34 -19.12
C VAL A 661 -31.74 2.67 -19.08
N ASP A 662 -31.21 3.06 -17.92
CA ASP A 662 -30.34 4.23 -17.82
C ASP A 662 -28.95 3.88 -18.38
N MET A 663 -28.38 4.78 -19.18
CA MET A 663 -27.01 4.71 -19.70
C MET A 663 -26.24 5.93 -19.22
N ILE A 664 -25.12 5.70 -18.53
CA ILE A 664 -24.23 6.77 -18.07
C ILE A 664 -22.83 6.49 -18.64
N ALA A 665 -22.28 7.42 -19.43
CA ALA A 665 -20.99 7.25 -20.09
C ALA A 665 -20.01 8.38 -19.73
N PHE A 666 -18.76 8.01 -19.50
CA PHE A 666 -17.65 8.95 -19.30
C PHE A 666 -16.40 8.40 -19.98
N GLY A 667 -15.67 9.24 -20.69
CA GLY A 667 -14.43 8.85 -21.36
C GLY A 667 -13.89 9.96 -22.23
N SER A 668 -13.14 9.58 -23.26
CA SER A 668 -12.46 10.52 -24.17
C SER A 668 -13.38 11.56 -24.85
N GLU A 669 -14.69 11.30 -24.96
CA GLU A 669 -15.68 12.25 -25.51
C GLU A 669 -16.18 13.28 -24.48
N GLN A 670 -16.07 12.98 -23.19
CA GLN A 670 -16.51 13.85 -22.09
C GLN A 670 -15.32 14.50 -21.38
N TYR A 671 -14.12 13.93 -21.48
CA TYR A 671 -12.95 14.40 -20.78
C TYR A 671 -11.69 14.25 -21.62
N GLN A 672 -10.89 15.31 -21.71
CA GLN A 672 -9.56 15.26 -22.31
C GLN A 672 -8.63 16.19 -21.56
N TRP A 673 -7.57 15.66 -20.96
CA TRP A 673 -6.56 16.47 -20.29
C TRP A 673 -5.62 17.13 -21.30
N HIS A 674 -5.35 18.42 -21.12
CA HIS A 674 -4.35 19.18 -21.88
C HIS A 674 -3.22 19.61 -20.93
N PRO A 675 -2.06 18.92 -20.94
CA PRO A 675 -0.96 19.22 -20.04
C PRO A 675 -0.27 20.55 -20.39
N SER A 676 0.34 21.18 -19.38
CA SER A 676 1.21 22.34 -19.54
C SER A 676 2.44 22.21 -18.63
N PRO A 677 3.52 22.98 -18.86
CA PRO A 677 4.74 22.88 -18.05
C PRO A 677 4.55 23.12 -16.54
N THR A 678 3.44 23.76 -16.14
CA THR A 678 3.15 24.08 -14.73
C THR A 678 1.83 23.48 -14.24
N GLY A 679 1.24 22.55 -14.99
CA GLY A 679 -0.03 21.90 -14.65
C GLY A 679 -0.78 21.41 -15.87
N GLY A 680 -2.01 21.89 -16.07
CA GLY A 680 -2.85 21.55 -17.21
C GLY A 680 -4.31 21.85 -16.90
N SER A 681 -5.18 21.57 -17.88
CA SER A 681 -6.63 21.68 -17.74
C SER A 681 -7.31 20.69 -18.67
N ALA A 682 -8.48 20.21 -18.28
CA ALA A 682 -9.31 19.41 -19.17
C ALA A 682 -10.21 20.26 -20.06
N GLU A 683 -10.38 19.86 -21.32
CA GLU A 683 -11.40 20.36 -22.26
C GLU A 683 -11.68 19.29 -23.34
N PRO A 684 -12.87 18.67 -23.39
CA PRO A 684 -13.98 18.81 -22.43
C PRO A 684 -13.57 18.35 -21.02
N ASP A 685 -14.29 18.78 -19.99
CA ASP A 685 -13.98 18.53 -18.57
C ASP A 685 -15.12 17.87 -17.79
N GLY A 686 -15.89 17.04 -18.48
CA GLY A 686 -17.07 16.34 -17.97
C GLY A 686 -18.34 17.19 -18.08
N PRO A 687 -19.39 16.84 -17.31
CA PRO A 687 -19.53 15.62 -16.51
C PRO A 687 -19.81 14.38 -17.38
N ALA A 688 -20.02 13.22 -16.74
CA ALA A 688 -20.52 12.03 -17.43
C ALA A 688 -21.87 12.30 -18.12
N LEU A 689 -22.04 11.77 -19.34
CA LEU A 689 -23.26 11.88 -20.13
C LEU A 689 -24.31 10.88 -19.63
N LYS A 690 -25.49 11.38 -19.25
CA LYS A 690 -26.64 10.55 -18.83
C LYS A 690 -27.70 10.51 -19.91
N SER A 691 -28.15 9.31 -20.26
CA SER A 691 -29.23 9.08 -21.22
C SER A 691 -30.06 7.85 -20.83
N ARG A 692 -31.09 7.55 -21.62
CA ARG A 692 -31.99 6.42 -21.39
C ARG A 692 -32.30 5.72 -22.70
N ILE A 693 -32.26 4.40 -22.67
CA ILE A 693 -32.52 3.53 -23.81
C ILE A 693 -33.79 2.72 -23.51
N SER A 694 -34.67 2.59 -24.49
CA SER A 694 -35.75 1.60 -24.44
C SER A 694 -35.19 0.27 -24.96
N ALA A 695 -35.09 -0.72 -24.08
CA ALA A 695 -34.46 -2.00 -24.36
C ALA A 695 -35.46 -3.16 -24.49
N ASP A 696 -35.09 -4.11 -25.34
CA ASP A 696 -35.72 -5.41 -25.60
C ASP A 696 -34.65 -6.45 -25.99
N ALA A 697 -35.08 -7.69 -26.27
CA ALA A 697 -34.18 -8.81 -26.60
C ALA A 697 -33.27 -8.59 -27.83
N LYS A 698 -33.61 -7.61 -28.69
CA LYS A 698 -32.86 -7.31 -29.92
C LYS A 698 -31.99 -6.07 -29.78
N THR A 699 -32.07 -5.38 -28.64
CA THR A 699 -31.35 -4.15 -28.39
C THR A 699 -29.85 -4.39 -28.43
N THR A 700 -29.15 -3.50 -29.13
CA THR A 700 -27.69 -3.47 -29.19
C THR A 700 -27.24 -2.18 -28.53
N TYR A 701 -26.22 -2.28 -27.69
CA TYR A 701 -25.68 -1.17 -26.91
C TYR A 701 -24.35 -0.73 -27.50
N THR A 702 -24.08 0.57 -27.51
CA THR A 702 -22.80 1.10 -27.97
C THR A 702 -21.95 1.49 -26.77
N LEU A 703 -20.73 0.97 -26.73
CA LEU A 703 -19.69 1.33 -25.77
C LEU A 703 -18.71 2.27 -26.50
N PRO A 704 -18.68 3.58 -26.20
CA PRO A 704 -17.73 4.51 -26.80
C PRO A 704 -16.28 4.07 -26.56
N LYS A 705 -15.36 4.50 -27.42
CA LYS A 705 -13.92 4.24 -27.26
C LYS A 705 -13.37 4.92 -26.00
N ALA A 706 -12.36 4.31 -25.37
CA ALA A 706 -11.68 4.85 -24.18
C ALA A 706 -12.68 5.41 -23.15
N SER A 707 -13.61 4.56 -22.69
CA SER A 707 -14.73 5.00 -21.84
C SER A 707 -15.12 3.98 -20.76
N VAL A 708 -15.71 4.51 -19.69
CA VAL A 708 -16.48 3.78 -18.69
C VAL A 708 -17.97 4.00 -18.96
N VAL A 709 -18.75 2.93 -19.05
CA VAL A 709 -20.20 3.00 -19.30
C VAL A 709 -20.95 2.18 -18.27
N ILE A 710 -21.96 2.77 -17.64
CA ILE A 710 -22.91 2.09 -16.76
C ILE A 710 -24.23 1.90 -17.50
N PHE A 711 -24.71 0.66 -17.56
CA PHE A 711 -26.12 0.37 -17.88
C PHE A 711 -26.83 -0.11 -16.63
N ARG A 712 -27.98 0.51 -16.31
CA ARG A 712 -28.79 0.16 -15.14
C ARG A 712 -30.25 -0.03 -15.51
N GLY A 713 -30.83 -1.17 -15.12
CA GLY A 713 -32.24 -1.46 -15.42
C GLY A 713 -32.70 -2.84 -14.95
N SER A 714 -33.94 -3.17 -15.30
CA SER A 714 -34.54 -4.48 -15.04
C SER A 714 -34.21 -5.46 -16.16
N VAL A 715 -34.18 -6.76 -15.84
CA VAL A 715 -33.98 -7.84 -16.82
C VAL A 715 -35.24 -8.71 -16.93
N GLN A 716 -35.53 -9.22 -18.12
CA GLN A 716 -36.65 -10.13 -18.42
C GLN A 716 -36.21 -11.23 -19.40
N ASP A 717 -37.02 -12.28 -19.49
CA ASP A 717 -36.83 -13.41 -20.42
C ASP A 717 -36.95 -12.96 -21.89
#